data_AF-A0A9P0EWX2-F1
#
_entry.id   AF-A0A9P0EWX2-F1
#
_cell.length_a   1.000
_cell.length_b   1.000
_cell.length_c   1.000
_cell.angle_alpha   90.00
_cell.angle_beta   90.00
_cell.angle_gamma   90.00
#
_symmetry.space_group_name_H-M   'P 1'
#
loop_
_entity.id
_entity.type
_entity.pdbx_description
1 polymer ?
#
loop_
_entity_poly.entity_id
_entity_poly.type
_entity_poly.pdbx_seq_one_letter_code
_entity_poly.pdbx_strand_id
1 'polypeptide(L)'
;MMKPDLEQITRVLLKSSGFSEANMLATKIISVHKLAIQELSHQRHYDFGLRSIKAVLKLLQEAQPLPSKENESEIVVEAMKKVNFSKLKEVDLPLFNMILTDLFPNVVPAKPNNDNLQRFINEACHSANLQCNAFFLEKVLQIYEMLSVRQGVAIIGKPFGGKTSAYRVLSEALFMLEDLGESSKHKVEMTIINPKSITSGQLYGQFDPISCEWSDGILPVSYRQFASSTNNNRKWLIFDGPIDSVWIENMNTVLDSSRKLCIMSGEVIQLSPTTNLIFEAMDLMAASPAVVSRCGIVYIEPSHLGWECLVMSWLHTLPAALNGNHKNIVKNLILRFSSLLIYWLRNRDAKEIFPTQDASLVIALMNFFECFMDDFNNEKYVETLTELDIRAQIEGVFFFSCIWSIGGALDTDSRGKFSIIFHALLSRSFPDNVKNNFLFPENLCCSPSKPYIYTPPDQGTVFDFKFLKEGKGKWKLWSEELTSTPSIPRDIPVNQIIVMTAETVRCNALMQLLLIHEKPLLWVGPTGTGKSVYTINFLLKKIDLEKYRPVFLNFSPQTTAKQVQDLIMSRLDKRRKGVYGPALGKKCILFIDDVNMPNEEAYGAKPPVELMRQLIDHNMWFEQKDMIPVKILDVQLIAAVNPTNPETSITPRFSRHFNIVAINEFSDQVMVAIYSKIMLWHLDTRGFSKEFDPCIEQIVSATLAFYKACLLNLRPTPSKVHYMFNLRDFAKVIQGVLLSVPEAVEDLSAMKRLWVHEVMRVYYDRLVSEEDCIWLVRTLHLVCHENLKQDLNEMCSHLAESEPINITEYELRNLIYCDFTNPKADMRHYLEVEDIDTLQGIIEGYLTEYNNMSKKPLNLVMFKYAVEHLTRIARILKQPRSHGLLIGVNGSGKQSLTRLAAHITEYEFFQPEITRTYSKNEWCQDLKTIIRKASASDAHVVLLMEEAQILEESMVEDVCNVLTFGEVPNLFALDEKMDLCERIRSLDRKRDKVLQSDGSTVALYNFFLQTVREQLHIMIALNPTDKRFRQRLRKYPALVNCCAIDWFHIWANDSLSAIGQKLISSADLIKEERDICVEACKHFHSSTLDLAHEAKILYNQIIHVTSVSFVELVILFKDLVNKKKRYP
;
A
#
# COMPACT_ATOMS: atom_id res chain seq x y z
N MET A 1 49.82 9.66 0.18
CA MET A 1 49.95 10.90 0.97
C MET A 1 49.88 10.54 2.45
N MET A 2 50.84 10.98 3.27
CA MET A 2 50.77 10.82 4.73
C MET A 2 49.55 11.56 5.30
N LYS A 3 49.00 11.06 6.41
CA LYS A 3 47.88 11.71 7.12
C LYS A 3 48.29 13.13 7.53
N PRO A 4 47.51 14.18 7.21
CA PRO A 4 47.88 15.55 7.54
C PRO A 4 47.93 15.76 9.06
N ASP A 5 48.92 16.51 9.52
CA ASP A 5 49.06 16.89 10.93
C ASP A 5 48.03 17.99 11.28
N LEU A 6 46.93 17.57 11.90
CA LEU A 6 45.83 18.45 12.30
C LEU A 6 46.27 19.48 13.35
N GLU A 7 47.26 19.16 14.19
CA GLU A 7 47.73 20.01 15.28
C GLU A 7 48.53 21.17 14.76
N GLN A 8 49.46 20.89 13.84
CA GLN A 8 50.19 21.94 13.17
C GLN A 8 49.27 22.88 12.38
N ILE A 9 48.26 22.35 11.68
CA ILE A 9 47.30 23.15 10.91
C ILE A 9 46.47 24.06 11.83
N THR A 10 45.91 23.51 12.91
CA THR A 10 45.09 24.25 13.89
C THR A 10 45.91 25.35 14.54
N ARG A 11 47.16 25.06 14.94
CA ARG A 11 48.08 26.02 15.53
C ARG A 11 48.40 27.20 14.60
N VAL A 12 48.67 26.93 13.32
CA VAL A 12 48.96 28.00 12.34
C VAL A 12 47.75 28.90 12.14
N LEU A 13 46.55 28.32 12.04
CA LEU A 13 45.32 29.08 11.86
C LEU A 13 44.97 29.94 13.07
N LEU A 14 45.11 29.42 14.30
CA LEU A 14 44.91 30.20 15.53
C LEU A 14 45.86 31.39 15.63
N LYS A 15 47.16 31.18 15.34
CA LYS A 15 48.16 32.27 15.31
C LYS A 15 47.80 33.34 14.26
N SER A 16 47.38 32.91 13.07
CA SER A 16 46.95 33.85 12.02
C SER A 16 45.70 34.66 12.38
N SER A 17 44.93 34.20 13.35
CA SER A 17 43.69 34.83 13.82
C SER A 17 43.91 35.72 15.05
N GLY A 18 45.15 35.87 15.54
CA GLY A 18 45.50 36.76 16.65
C GLY A 18 45.53 36.13 18.05
N PHE A 19 45.43 34.80 18.17
CA PHE A 19 45.49 34.11 19.47
C PHE A 19 46.94 33.96 19.98
N SER A 20 47.17 34.35 21.23
CA SER A 20 48.47 34.29 21.91
C SER A 20 48.81 32.89 22.44
N GLU A 21 47.82 32.14 22.96
CA GLU A 21 47.97 30.79 23.53
C GLU A 21 47.76 29.66 22.50
N ALA A 22 47.91 29.97 21.20
CA ALA A 22 47.59 29.09 20.09
C ALA A 22 48.21 27.68 20.14
N ASN A 23 49.38 27.52 20.76
CA ASN A 23 50.03 26.20 20.91
C ASN A 23 49.22 25.29 21.85
N MET A 24 48.87 25.79 23.04
CA MET A 24 48.14 25.02 24.05
C MET A 24 46.71 24.73 23.58
N LEU A 25 46.04 25.73 23.00
CA LEU A 25 44.66 25.62 22.52
C LEU A 25 44.54 24.61 21.39
N ALA A 26 45.49 24.56 20.45
CA ALA A 26 45.49 23.60 19.35
C ALA A 26 45.54 22.14 19.85
N THR A 27 46.43 21.83 20.81
CA THR A 27 46.53 20.50 21.40
C THR A 27 45.23 20.11 22.10
N LYS A 28 44.63 21.03 22.88
CA LYS A 28 43.36 20.78 23.58
C LYS A 28 42.18 20.54 22.62
N ILE A 29 42.01 21.37 21.59
CA ILE A 29 40.93 21.23 20.60
C ILE A 29 40.98 19.85 19.93
N ILE A 30 42.17 19.36 19.61
CA ILE A 30 42.35 18.06 18.97
C ILE A 30 42.11 16.92 19.94
N SER A 31 42.56 17.05 21.19
CA SER A 31 42.25 16.07 22.23
C SER A 31 40.74 15.94 22.46
N VAL A 32 39.98 17.05 22.50
CA VAL A 32 38.51 17.00 22.58
C VAL A 32 37.92 16.18 21.43
N HIS A 33 38.33 16.45 20.19
CA HIS A 33 37.80 15.71 19.02
C HIS A 33 38.22 14.24 19.01
N LYS A 34 39.44 13.91 19.44
CA LYS A 34 39.90 12.52 19.55
C LYS A 34 39.10 11.74 20.59
N LEU A 35 38.90 12.33 21.78
CA LEU A 35 38.10 11.72 22.84
C LEU A 35 36.64 11.60 22.43
N ALA A 36 36.08 12.61 21.75
CA ALA A 36 34.71 12.54 21.24
C ALA A 36 34.49 11.39 20.24
N ILE A 37 35.50 11.04 19.43
CA ILE A 37 35.44 9.87 18.53
C ILE A 37 35.46 8.54 19.31
N GLN A 38 36.16 8.50 20.43
CA GLN A 38 36.36 7.28 21.23
C GLN A 38 35.21 7.01 22.20
N GLU A 39 34.70 8.05 22.85
CA GLU A 39 33.79 7.94 24.01
C GLU A 39 32.31 8.14 23.66
N LEU A 40 31.97 8.85 22.58
CA LEU A 40 30.56 9.13 22.22
C LEU A 40 29.93 7.97 21.45
N SER A 41 28.60 7.94 21.44
CA SER A 41 27.87 6.92 20.67
C SER A 41 28.17 7.00 19.16
N HIS A 42 28.24 5.84 18.50
CA HIS A 42 28.51 5.79 17.07
C HIS A 42 27.27 6.18 16.25
N GLN A 43 27.26 7.37 15.67
CA GLN A 43 26.19 7.88 14.79
C GLN A 43 26.73 8.27 13.41
N ARG A 44 25.95 8.00 12.34
CA ARG A 44 26.37 8.36 10.96
C ARG A 44 26.56 9.85 10.71
N HIS A 45 25.85 10.70 11.48
CA HIS A 45 25.93 12.15 11.36
C HIS A 45 27.00 12.80 12.26
N TYR A 46 27.78 12.00 13.01
CA TYR A 46 28.89 12.52 13.80
C TYR A 46 30.13 12.68 12.93
N ASP A 47 30.55 13.93 12.72
CA ASP A 47 31.81 14.27 12.09
C ASP A 47 32.70 15.06 13.04
N PHE A 48 33.84 14.49 13.42
CA PHE A 48 34.88 15.14 14.23
C PHE A 48 36.21 15.27 13.44
N GLY A 49 36.15 15.23 12.11
CA GLY A 49 37.31 15.38 11.23
C GLY A 49 37.78 16.82 11.02
N LEU A 50 38.72 17.01 10.09
CA LEU A 50 39.35 18.30 9.79
C LEU A 50 38.34 19.40 9.38
N ARG A 51 37.25 19.03 8.70
CA ARG A 51 36.21 20.01 8.28
C ARG A 51 35.41 20.54 9.46
N SER A 52 35.12 19.70 10.46
CA SER A 52 34.55 20.14 11.74
C SER A 52 35.49 21.12 12.45
N ILE A 53 36.79 20.79 12.52
CA ILE A 53 37.81 21.66 13.13
C ILE A 53 37.88 23.01 12.40
N LYS A 54 37.88 23.02 11.05
CA LYS A 54 37.85 24.27 10.27
C LYS A 54 36.62 25.12 10.55
N ALA A 55 35.45 24.53 10.80
CA ALA A 55 34.24 25.27 11.16
C ALA A 55 34.39 25.98 12.52
N VAL A 56 34.99 25.30 13.51
CA VAL A 56 35.33 25.91 14.81
C VAL A 56 36.32 27.06 14.61
N LEU A 57 37.37 26.85 13.83
CA LEU A 57 38.39 27.88 13.57
C LEU A 57 37.84 29.09 12.83
N LYS A 58 36.85 28.91 11.94
CA LYS A 58 36.18 30.01 11.25
C LYS A 58 35.37 30.89 12.23
N LEU A 59 34.66 30.28 13.18
CA LEU A 59 33.99 31.03 14.25
C LEU A 59 34.99 31.83 15.09
N LEU A 60 36.14 31.24 15.41
CA LEU A 60 37.20 31.91 16.16
C LEU A 60 37.84 33.06 15.37
N GLN A 61 37.88 32.98 14.04
CA GLN A 61 38.32 34.07 13.16
C GLN A 61 37.34 35.23 13.12
N GLU A 62 36.04 34.94 13.07
CA GLU A 62 34.97 35.96 13.05
C GLU A 62 34.83 36.65 14.41
N ALA A 63 35.02 35.92 15.50
CA ALA A 63 34.96 36.43 16.87
C ALA A 63 36.21 37.23 17.30
N GLN A 64 36.97 37.81 16.35
CA GLN A 64 38.26 38.50 16.55
C GLN A 64 38.42 39.03 17.99
N PRO A 65 39.43 38.61 18.76
CA PRO A 65 39.61 39.13 20.09
C PRO A 65 39.82 40.63 19.99
N LEU A 66 38.82 41.41 20.41
CA LEU A 66 39.03 42.82 20.74
C LEU A 66 40.18 42.85 21.75
N PRO A 67 41.02 43.89 21.77
CA PRO A 67 42.12 44.03 22.73
C PRO A 67 41.63 44.29 24.17
N SER A 68 40.57 43.60 24.61
CA SER A 68 40.09 43.49 25.98
C SER A 68 40.41 42.09 26.52
N LYS A 69 40.69 42.01 27.82
CA LYS A 69 41.12 40.83 28.59
C LYS A 69 40.07 39.71 28.68
N GLU A 70 39.54 39.22 27.57
CA GLU A 70 38.73 38.00 27.55
C GLU A 70 39.66 36.77 27.51
N ASN A 71 39.34 35.74 28.29
CA ASN A 71 40.14 34.51 28.31
C ASN A 71 39.98 33.80 26.96
N GLU A 72 41.06 33.65 26.19
CA GLU A 72 41.05 32.96 24.88
C GLU A 72 40.43 31.54 24.97
N SER A 73 40.57 30.88 26.12
CA SER A 73 39.98 29.57 26.40
C SER A 73 38.44 29.60 26.45
N GLU A 74 37.81 30.70 26.90
CA GLU A 74 36.35 30.85 26.95
C GLU A 74 35.75 30.89 25.53
N ILE A 75 36.37 31.68 24.64
CA ILE A 75 35.97 31.83 23.25
C ILE A 75 36.10 30.48 22.50
N VAL A 76 37.17 29.72 22.77
CA VAL A 76 37.36 28.38 22.20
C VAL A 76 36.28 27.40 22.67
N VAL A 77 35.97 27.37 23.97
CA VAL A 77 34.92 26.50 24.49
C VAL A 77 33.56 26.88 23.91
N GLU A 78 33.25 28.16 23.79
CA GLU A 78 32.01 28.63 23.16
C GLU A 78 31.88 28.20 21.70
N ALA A 79 32.93 28.41 20.89
CA ALA A 79 32.94 27.98 19.49
C ALA A 79 32.80 26.46 19.34
N MET A 80 33.43 25.68 20.23
CA MET A 80 33.31 24.23 20.27
C MET A 80 31.89 23.77 20.61
N LYS A 81 31.23 24.44 21.56
CA LYS A 81 29.83 24.17 21.91
C LYS A 81 28.90 24.48 20.75
N LYS A 82 29.04 25.66 20.12
CA LYS A 82 28.22 26.08 18.96
C LYS A 82 28.24 25.06 17.82
N VAL A 83 29.42 24.56 17.44
CA VAL A 83 29.55 23.61 16.31
C VAL A 83 29.11 22.18 16.66
N ASN A 84 29.34 21.73 17.90
CA ASN A 84 29.14 20.32 18.24
C ASN A 84 27.80 20.04 18.93
N PHE A 85 27.24 20.95 19.73
CA PHE A 85 25.97 20.67 20.43
C PHE A 85 24.81 20.48 19.47
N SER A 86 24.83 21.18 18.33
CA SER A 86 23.76 21.07 17.35
C SER A 86 23.63 19.68 16.74
N LYS A 87 24.73 18.91 16.63
CA LYS A 87 24.73 17.60 15.96
C LYS A 87 24.61 16.41 16.93
N LEU A 88 24.84 16.61 18.22
CA LEU A 88 24.85 15.53 19.21
C LEU A 88 23.45 15.12 19.63
N LYS A 89 23.29 13.83 19.93
CA LYS A 89 22.12 13.30 20.64
C LYS A 89 22.17 13.70 22.11
N GLU A 90 21.01 13.69 22.75
CA GLU A 90 20.89 14.05 24.16
C GLU A 90 21.80 13.23 25.08
N VAL A 91 21.83 11.91 24.91
CA VAL A 91 22.65 11.00 25.75
C VAL A 91 24.14 11.35 25.68
N ASP A 92 24.59 11.93 24.56
CA ASP A 92 25.98 12.29 24.31
C ASP A 92 26.32 13.73 24.72
N LEU A 93 25.33 14.61 24.96
CA LEU A 93 25.56 16.00 25.36
C LEU A 93 26.23 16.13 26.75
N PRO A 94 25.82 15.38 27.80
CA PRO A 94 26.52 15.37 29.08
C PRO A 94 27.96 14.85 28.97
N LEU A 95 28.17 13.76 28.21
CA LEU A 95 29.48 13.15 28.01
C LEU A 95 30.44 14.13 27.32
N PHE A 96 29.99 14.82 26.28
CA PHE A 96 30.80 15.82 25.60
C PHE A 96 31.11 17.03 26.49
N ASN A 97 30.16 17.44 27.34
CA ASN A 97 30.43 18.46 28.36
C ASN A 97 31.48 18.00 29.37
N MET A 98 31.46 16.74 29.81
CA MET A 98 32.49 16.20 30.70
C MET A 98 33.89 16.25 30.06
N ILE A 99 34.00 15.87 28.78
CA ILE A 99 35.25 15.97 28.02
C ILE A 99 35.75 17.42 27.95
N LEU A 100 34.84 18.38 27.73
CA LEU A 100 35.19 19.81 27.72
C LEU A 100 35.67 20.29 29.08
N THR A 101 34.98 19.93 30.17
CA THR A 101 35.36 20.37 31.53
C THR A 101 36.67 19.76 32.01
N ASP A 102 37.01 18.55 31.56
CA ASP A 102 38.27 17.88 31.89
C ASP A 102 39.47 18.55 31.20
N LEU A 103 39.32 18.93 29.92
CA LEU A 103 40.39 19.60 29.15
C LEU A 103 40.46 21.11 29.39
N PHE A 104 39.36 21.75 29.78
CA PHE A 104 39.25 23.18 30.10
C PHE A 104 38.65 23.39 31.50
N PRO A 105 39.41 23.09 32.57
CA PRO A 105 38.94 23.29 33.94
C PRO A 105 38.74 24.78 34.24
N ASN A 106 37.68 25.12 34.99
CA ASN A 106 37.31 26.48 35.44
C ASN A 106 36.91 27.48 34.34
N VAL A 107 36.64 27.02 33.11
CA VAL A 107 36.15 27.88 32.02
C VAL A 107 34.62 27.90 32.02
N VAL A 108 34.03 29.02 32.39
CA VAL A 108 32.58 29.23 32.27
C VAL A 108 32.30 29.90 30.92
N PRO A 109 31.50 29.30 30.03
CA PRO A 109 31.20 29.92 28.74
C PRO A 109 30.44 31.23 28.95
N ALA A 110 30.80 32.27 28.19
CA ALA A 110 30.04 33.50 28.13
C ALA A 110 28.61 33.24 27.64
N LYS A 111 27.62 33.97 28.19
CA LYS A 111 26.26 33.92 27.65
C LYS A 111 26.24 34.66 26.31
N PRO A 112 25.76 34.05 25.22
CA PRO A 112 25.72 34.70 23.92
C PRO A 112 24.79 35.91 23.93
N ASN A 113 25.25 37.03 23.38
CA ASN A 113 24.56 38.32 23.36
C ASN A 113 23.50 38.37 22.24
N ASN A 114 22.53 37.45 22.26
CA ASN A 114 21.49 37.29 21.23
C ASN A 114 20.09 37.73 21.71
N ASP A 115 20.01 38.59 22.72
CA ASP A 115 18.74 38.95 23.38
C ASP A 115 17.70 39.54 22.42
N ASN A 116 18.12 40.38 21.46
CA ASN A 116 17.22 40.91 20.43
C ASN A 116 16.66 39.79 19.54
N LEU A 117 17.51 38.88 19.06
CA LEU A 117 17.08 37.77 18.20
C LEU A 117 16.14 36.82 18.94
N GLN A 118 16.45 36.50 20.21
CA GLN A 118 15.58 35.67 21.05
C GLN A 118 14.21 36.31 21.25
N ARG A 119 14.16 37.63 21.48
CA ARG A 119 12.91 38.37 21.60
C ARG A 119 12.06 38.25 20.34
N PHE A 120 12.63 38.49 19.15
CA PHE A 120 11.88 38.37 17.89
C PHE A 120 11.52 36.93 17.52
N ILE A 121 12.32 35.94 17.90
CA ILE A 121 11.92 34.54 17.77
C ILE A 121 10.67 34.26 18.62
N ASN A 122 10.63 34.74 19.86
CA ASN A 122 9.45 34.58 20.71
C ASN A 122 8.22 35.30 20.14
N GLU A 123 8.40 36.50 19.57
CA GLU A 123 7.32 37.26 18.93
C GLU A 123 6.83 36.60 17.62
N ALA A 124 7.75 36.10 16.80
CA ALA A 124 7.46 35.30 15.61
C ALA A 124 6.73 34.00 15.95
N CYS A 125 7.11 33.32 17.05
CA CYS A 125 6.36 32.18 17.56
C CYS A 125 4.93 32.56 17.98
N HIS A 126 4.77 33.68 18.70
CA HIS A 126 3.45 34.13 19.15
C HIS A 126 2.53 34.50 17.99
N SER A 127 3.03 35.25 17.00
CA SER A 127 2.28 35.62 15.79
C SER A 127 1.90 34.40 14.94
N ALA A 128 2.76 33.37 14.89
CA ALA A 128 2.48 32.10 14.21
C ALA A 128 1.63 31.11 15.05
N ASN A 129 1.20 31.48 16.26
CA ASN A 129 0.52 30.61 17.22
C ASN A 129 1.30 29.29 17.51
N LEU A 130 2.60 29.41 17.76
CA LEU A 130 3.50 28.31 18.13
C LEU A 130 3.98 28.46 19.56
N GLN A 131 4.12 27.34 20.28
CA GLN A 131 4.71 27.34 21.62
C GLN A 131 6.24 27.42 21.54
N CYS A 132 6.80 28.53 22.00
CA CYS A 132 8.25 28.70 22.08
C CYS A 132 8.79 28.10 23.38
N ASN A 133 8.98 26.78 23.42
CA ASN A 133 9.67 26.15 24.54
C ASN A 133 11.19 26.39 24.44
N ALA A 134 11.91 26.23 25.56
CA ALA A 134 13.35 26.50 25.62
C ALA A 134 14.16 25.67 24.59
N PHE A 135 13.76 24.42 24.38
CA PHE A 135 14.38 23.52 23.39
C PHE A 135 14.21 24.04 21.96
N PHE A 136 13.00 24.44 21.56
CA PHE A 136 12.73 24.96 20.23
C PHE A 136 13.50 26.27 19.98
N LEU A 137 13.50 27.18 20.96
CA LEU A 137 14.29 28.42 20.90
C LEU A 137 15.78 28.12 20.69
N GLU A 138 16.35 27.20 21.48
CA GLU A 138 17.75 26.79 21.35
C GLU A 138 18.05 26.23 19.94
N LYS A 139 17.17 25.38 19.40
CA LYS A 139 17.34 24.80 18.06
C LYS A 139 17.23 25.83 16.94
N VAL A 140 16.33 26.82 17.06
CA VAL A 140 16.24 27.93 16.09
C VAL A 140 17.53 28.76 16.09
N LEU A 141 18.10 29.05 17.26
CA LEU A 141 19.39 29.73 17.38
C LEU A 141 20.53 28.91 16.78
N GLN A 142 20.59 27.61 17.06
CA GLN A 142 21.59 26.71 16.47
C GLN A 142 21.52 26.69 14.94
N ILE A 143 20.31 26.74 14.34
CA ILE A 143 20.15 26.85 12.89
C ILE A 143 20.74 28.17 12.38
N TYR A 144 20.45 29.30 13.03
CA TYR A 144 20.98 30.60 12.63
C TYR A 144 22.52 30.65 12.70
N GLU A 145 23.11 30.10 13.76
CA GLU A 145 24.55 30.01 13.93
C GLU A 145 25.18 29.13 12.84
N MET A 146 24.61 27.95 12.58
CA MET A 146 25.13 27.05 11.54
C MET A 146 25.02 27.65 10.13
N LEU A 147 23.95 28.38 9.82
CA LEU A 147 23.78 29.08 8.55
C LEU A 147 24.77 30.23 8.35
N SER A 148 25.35 30.77 9.42
CA SER A 148 26.39 31.80 9.35
C SER A 148 27.77 31.17 9.07
N VAL A 149 28.02 29.98 9.64
CA VAL A 149 29.31 29.29 9.50
C VAL A 149 29.41 28.52 8.18
N ARG A 150 28.37 27.78 7.81
CA ARG A 150 28.38 26.83 6.69
C ARG A 150 27.33 27.16 5.65
N GLN A 151 27.71 26.93 4.40
CA GLN A 151 26.87 27.14 3.22
C GLN A 151 25.66 26.19 3.17
N GLY A 152 25.88 24.93 3.55
CA GLY A 152 24.86 23.90 3.60
C GLY A 152 24.59 23.47 5.04
N VAL A 153 23.33 23.38 5.43
CA VAL A 153 22.90 22.92 6.75
C VAL A 153 21.85 21.82 6.59
N ALA A 154 22.05 20.67 7.23
CA ALA A 154 21.09 19.58 7.30
C ALA A 154 20.39 19.60 8.66
N ILE A 155 19.07 19.80 8.64
CA ILE A 155 18.17 19.71 9.79
C ILE A 155 17.59 18.30 9.79
N ILE A 156 18.00 17.50 10.78
CA ILE A 156 17.72 16.07 10.85
C ILE A 156 16.79 15.80 12.03
N GLY A 157 15.78 14.95 11.82
CA GLY A 157 14.97 14.45 12.92
C GLY A 157 13.70 13.78 12.43
N LYS A 158 13.08 12.99 13.31
CA LYS A 158 11.75 12.42 13.06
C LYS A 158 10.69 13.54 12.81
N PRO A 159 9.55 13.23 12.16
CA PRO A 159 8.48 14.21 11.99
C PRO A 159 7.95 14.72 13.34
N PHE A 160 7.24 15.85 13.31
CA PHE A 160 6.80 16.60 14.50
C PHE A 160 7.89 17.17 15.40
N GLY A 161 9.18 17.11 15.02
CA GLY A 161 10.24 17.85 15.73
C GLY A 161 10.24 19.37 15.52
N GLY A 162 9.30 19.95 14.77
CA GLY A 162 9.26 21.39 14.51
C GLY A 162 10.29 21.92 13.50
N LYS A 163 10.95 21.05 12.71
CA LYS A 163 11.98 21.45 11.72
C LYS A 163 11.50 22.55 10.76
N THR A 164 10.37 22.31 10.10
CA THR A 164 9.74 23.26 9.17
C THR A 164 9.38 24.58 9.85
N SER A 165 8.82 24.51 11.07
CA SER A 165 8.49 25.68 11.86
C SER A 165 9.73 26.46 12.29
N ALA A 166 10.84 25.78 12.59
CA ALA A 166 12.06 26.40 13.09
C ALA A 166 12.69 27.37 12.08
N TYR A 167 12.90 26.95 10.82
CA TYR A 167 13.45 27.87 9.82
C TYR A 167 12.42 28.93 9.38
N ARG A 168 11.11 28.64 9.40
CA ARG A 168 10.07 29.65 9.10
C ARG A 168 10.03 30.74 10.16
N VAL A 169 10.03 30.38 11.45
CA VAL A 169 10.12 31.33 12.56
C VAL A 169 11.41 32.14 12.47
N LEU A 170 12.54 31.50 12.12
CA LEU A 170 13.80 32.23 11.91
C LEU A 170 13.69 33.25 10.78
N SER A 171 13.05 32.89 9.67
CA SER A 171 12.87 33.81 8.53
C SER A 171 12.01 35.02 8.89
N GLU A 172 10.97 34.82 9.70
CA GLU A 172 10.07 35.88 10.17
C GLU A 172 10.78 36.78 11.19
N ALA A 173 11.54 36.20 12.12
CA ALA A 173 12.33 36.97 13.08
C ALA A 173 13.39 37.84 12.39
N LEU A 174 14.01 37.34 11.31
CA LEU A 174 14.94 38.13 10.49
C LEU A 174 14.24 39.25 9.71
N PHE A 175 13.00 39.02 9.25
CA PHE A 175 12.19 40.05 8.61
C PHE A 175 11.87 41.19 9.60
N MET A 176 11.40 40.86 10.81
CA MET A 176 11.11 41.85 11.87
C MET A 176 12.35 42.66 12.28
N LEU A 177 13.54 42.04 12.26
CA LEU A 177 14.80 42.72 12.57
C LEU A 177 15.23 43.71 11.48
N GLU A 178 14.97 43.40 10.20
CA GLU A 178 15.26 44.32 9.09
C GLU A 178 14.37 45.57 9.19
N ASP A 179 13.08 45.40 9.51
CA ASP A 179 12.11 46.49 9.65
C ASP A 179 12.49 47.48 10.77
N LEU A 180 13.27 47.05 11.77
CA LEU A 180 13.79 47.90 12.84
C LEU A 180 15.10 48.60 12.50
N GLY A 181 15.64 48.42 11.30
CA GLY A 181 16.83 49.11 10.83
C GLY A 181 18.16 48.49 11.26
N GLU A 182 18.20 47.25 11.76
CA GLU A 182 19.47 46.50 11.91
C GLU A 182 19.99 46.11 10.52
N SER A 183 20.83 46.97 9.93
CA SER A 183 21.36 46.86 8.56
C SER A 183 22.22 45.62 8.25
N SER A 184 22.39 44.70 9.20
CA SER A 184 23.15 43.45 9.05
C SER A 184 22.28 42.19 8.86
N LYS A 185 20.95 42.30 9.03
CA LYS A 185 20.02 41.16 8.97
C LYS A 185 18.93 41.42 7.94
N HIS A 186 19.06 40.76 6.79
CA HIS A 186 18.13 40.90 5.67
C HIS A 186 17.03 39.83 5.67
N LYS A 187 15.89 40.18 5.08
CA LYS A 187 14.76 39.29 4.77
C LYS A 187 15.20 38.06 3.99
N VAL A 188 14.45 36.99 4.18
CA VAL A 188 14.70 35.69 3.55
C VAL A 188 13.71 35.40 2.42
N GLU A 189 14.21 34.93 1.28
CA GLU A 189 13.46 34.34 0.18
C GLU A 189 13.71 32.83 0.14
N MET A 190 12.65 32.03 0.03
CA MET A 190 12.73 30.57 0.13
C MET A 190 12.16 29.87 -1.11
N THR A 191 12.89 28.86 -1.61
CA THR A 191 12.40 27.93 -2.64
C THR A 191 12.54 26.50 -2.13
N ILE A 192 11.44 25.73 -2.13
CA ILE A 192 11.38 24.37 -1.58
C ILE A 192 11.32 23.36 -2.73
N ILE A 193 12.16 22.33 -2.67
CA ILE A 193 12.24 21.25 -3.65
C ILE A 193 12.29 19.92 -2.89
N ASN A 194 11.45 18.95 -3.28
CA ASN A 194 11.66 17.56 -2.83
C ASN A 194 12.51 16.83 -3.89
N PRO A 195 13.79 16.53 -3.61
CA PRO A 195 14.71 15.94 -4.60
C PRO A 195 14.32 14.53 -5.03
N LYS A 196 13.40 13.86 -4.29
CA LYS A 196 12.93 12.50 -4.57
C LYS A 196 11.54 12.41 -5.16
N SER A 197 10.82 13.53 -5.25
CA SER A 197 9.55 13.59 -5.97
C SER A 197 9.72 13.55 -7.49
N ILE A 198 10.93 13.84 -7.97
CA ILE A 198 11.31 14.01 -9.37
C ILE A 198 12.54 13.16 -9.69
N THR A 199 12.81 12.93 -10.97
CA THR A 199 14.00 12.18 -11.39
C THR A 199 15.27 13.04 -11.29
N SER A 200 16.44 12.41 -11.21
CA SER A 200 17.73 13.12 -11.20
C SER A 200 17.92 14.00 -12.45
N GLY A 201 17.47 13.52 -13.63
CA GLY A 201 17.46 14.30 -14.87
C GLY A 201 16.54 15.53 -14.81
N GLN A 202 15.38 15.45 -14.15
CA GLN A 202 14.51 16.61 -13.93
C GLN A 202 15.07 17.59 -12.89
N LEU A 203 15.83 17.08 -11.92
CA LEU A 203 16.47 17.93 -10.90
C LEU A 203 17.62 18.74 -11.50
N TYR A 204 18.57 18.08 -12.19
CA TYR A 204 19.81 18.70 -12.69
C TYR A 204 19.79 19.11 -14.16
N GLY A 205 18.87 18.57 -14.95
CA GLY A 205 18.86 18.65 -16.40
C GLY A 205 19.36 17.35 -17.02
N GLN A 206 18.97 17.11 -18.27
CA GLN A 206 19.33 15.92 -19.01
C GLN A 206 19.54 16.24 -20.49
N PHE A 207 20.48 15.52 -21.09
CA PHE A 207 20.67 15.52 -22.53
C PHE A 207 19.74 14.49 -23.17
N ASP A 208 18.92 14.92 -24.13
CA ASP A 208 18.09 14.00 -24.89
C ASP A 208 18.92 13.38 -26.03
N PRO A 209 19.17 12.06 -26.03
CA PRO A 209 19.97 11.41 -27.06
C PRO A 209 19.32 11.44 -28.45
N ILE A 210 18.01 11.70 -28.55
CA ILE A 210 17.28 11.72 -29.83
C ILE A 210 17.33 13.11 -30.46
N SER A 211 16.93 14.14 -29.73
CA SER A 211 16.95 15.52 -30.22
C SER A 211 18.35 16.16 -30.21
N CYS A 212 19.28 15.57 -29.45
CA CYS A 212 20.58 16.16 -29.14
C CYS A 212 20.47 17.53 -28.45
N GLU A 213 19.33 17.84 -27.82
CA GLU A 213 19.10 19.07 -27.09
C GLU A 213 19.30 18.87 -25.59
N TRP A 214 19.79 19.92 -24.93
CA TRP A 214 19.90 19.97 -23.48
C TRP A 214 18.60 20.52 -22.88
N SER A 215 17.98 19.74 -21.98
CA SER A 215 16.85 20.19 -21.18
C SER A 215 17.32 20.57 -19.78
N ASP A 216 17.03 21.79 -19.36
CA ASP A 216 17.38 22.29 -18.03
C ASP A 216 16.57 21.63 -16.91
N GLY A 217 17.20 21.49 -15.74
CA GLY A 217 16.55 20.99 -14.52
C GLY A 217 16.00 22.10 -13.62
N ILE A 218 15.12 21.70 -12.69
CA ILE A 218 14.49 22.60 -11.70
C ILE A 218 15.53 23.31 -10.82
N LEU A 219 16.60 22.60 -10.45
CA LEU A 219 17.64 23.15 -9.58
C LEU A 219 18.48 24.23 -10.27
N PRO A 220 19.06 24.01 -11.47
CA PRO A 220 19.71 25.07 -12.25
C PRO A 220 18.86 26.32 -12.47
N VAL A 221 17.57 26.17 -12.77
CA VAL A 221 16.65 27.29 -12.98
C VAL A 221 16.50 28.11 -11.70
N SER A 222 16.25 27.45 -10.57
CA SER A 222 16.15 28.10 -9.26
C SER A 222 17.46 28.79 -8.87
N TYR A 223 18.61 28.16 -9.17
CA TYR A 223 19.93 28.72 -8.92
C TYR A 223 20.20 29.98 -9.74
N ARG A 224 19.89 29.97 -11.04
CA ARG A 224 20.04 31.15 -11.91
C ARG A 224 19.18 32.30 -11.43
N GLN A 225 17.95 32.03 -10.99
CA GLN A 225 17.08 33.06 -10.44
C GLN A 225 17.70 33.72 -9.20
N PHE A 226 18.29 32.94 -8.29
CA PHE A 226 18.97 33.48 -7.10
C PHE A 226 20.32 34.15 -7.41
N ALA A 227 21.08 33.63 -8.36
CA ALA A 227 22.36 34.21 -8.76
C ALA A 227 22.19 35.55 -9.51
N SER A 228 21.13 35.69 -10.31
CA SER A 228 20.84 36.90 -11.08
C SER A 228 20.12 37.99 -10.28
N SER A 229 19.50 37.68 -9.14
CA SER A 229 18.75 38.68 -8.40
C SER A 229 19.65 39.66 -7.64
N THR A 230 19.36 40.95 -7.81
CA THR A 230 20.14 42.09 -7.31
C THR A 230 19.77 42.52 -5.89
N ASN A 231 18.83 41.82 -5.25
CA ASN A 231 18.41 42.09 -3.87
C ASN A 231 19.43 41.57 -2.84
N ASN A 232 19.55 42.28 -1.72
CA ASN A 232 20.39 41.89 -0.58
C ASN A 232 19.74 40.83 0.33
N ASN A 233 18.53 40.40 0.00
CA ASN A 233 17.80 39.36 0.71
C ASN A 233 18.63 38.08 0.81
N ARG A 234 18.55 37.41 1.96
CA ARG A 234 19.06 36.06 2.14
C ARG A 234 18.23 35.10 1.30
N LYS A 235 18.86 34.17 0.60
CA LYS A 235 18.17 33.25 -0.32
C LYS A 235 18.36 31.83 0.17
N TRP A 236 17.30 31.15 0.57
CA TRP A 236 17.39 29.78 1.10
C TRP A 236 16.77 28.80 0.11
N LEU A 237 17.58 27.83 -0.30
CA LEU A 237 17.14 26.74 -1.15
C LEU A 237 16.98 25.50 -0.27
N ILE A 238 15.73 25.07 -0.09
CA ILE A 238 15.34 24.07 0.89
C ILE A 238 15.05 22.76 0.15
N PHE A 239 15.79 21.71 0.50
CA PHE A 239 15.57 20.36 0.04
C PHE A 239 14.80 19.57 1.09
N ASP A 240 13.51 19.40 0.85
CA ASP A 240 12.62 18.69 1.75
C ASP A 240 12.41 17.24 1.28
N GLY A 241 13.29 16.34 1.67
CA GLY A 241 13.22 14.92 1.28
C GLY A 241 14.42 14.09 1.74
N PRO A 242 14.40 12.77 1.49
CA PRO A 242 15.52 11.88 1.79
C PRO A 242 16.81 12.28 1.06
N ILE A 243 17.94 12.15 1.75
CA ILE A 243 19.27 12.40 1.18
C ILE A 243 19.97 11.06 0.93
N ASP A 244 20.44 10.86 -0.30
CA ASP A 244 21.29 9.73 -0.69
C ASP A 244 22.47 10.20 -1.51
N SER A 245 23.48 9.33 -1.65
CA SER A 245 24.72 9.63 -2.36
C SER A 245 24.55 9.94 -3.85
N VAL A 246 23.50 9.46 -4.54
CA VAL A 246 23.41 9.57 -6.00
C VAL A 246 23.16 11.00 -6.43
N TRP A 247 22.16 11.66 -5.86
CA TRP A 247 21.86 13.04 -6.27
C TRP A 247 22.75 14.05 -5.54
N ILE A 248 23.12 13.83 -4.28
CA ILE A 248 23.87 14.83 -3.50
C ILE A 248 25.32 14.98 -3.95
N GLU A 249 25.91 13.97 -4.61
CA GLU A 249 27.32 14.03 -5.02
C GLU A 249 27.61 15.17 -6.01
N ASN A 250 26.65 15.47 -6.89
CA ASN A 250 26.72 16.60 -7.82
C ASN A 250 26.68 17.96 -7.11
N MET A 251 26.31 18.00 -5.82
CA MET A 251 26.26 19.22 -5.00
C MET A 251 27.55 19.47 -4.22
N ASN A 252 28.51 18.54 -4.22
CA ASN A 252 29.71 18.64 -3.41
C ASN A 252 30.52 19.92 -3.68
N THR A 253 30.62 20.36 -4.94
CA THR A 253 31.33 21.60 -5.33
C THR A 253 30.60 22.87 -4.89
N VAL A 254 29.28 22.78 -4.67
CA VAL A 254 28.47 23.88 -4.16
C VAL A 254 28.59 23.97 -2.63
N LEU A 255 28.66 22.81 -1.97
CA LEU A 255 28.77 22.71 -0.51
C LEU A 255 30.18 23.03 0.00
N ASP A 256 31.21 22.87 -0.84
CA ASP A 256 32.57 23.31 -0.54
C ASP A 256 32.73 24.85 -0.73
N SER A 257 33.88 25.40 -0.32
CA SER A 257 34.16 26.85 -0.36
C SER A 257 34.12 27.47 -1.77
N SER A 258 34.11 26.66 -2.82
CA SER A 258 34.00 27.10 -4.21
C SER A 258 32.64 27.73 -4.54
N ARG A 259 31.53 27.29 -3.92
CA ARG A 259 30.16 27.78 -4.20
C ARG A 259 29.78 27.76 -5.69
N LYS A 260 30.27 26.74 -6.42
CA LYS A 260 30.05 26.56 -7.86
C LYS A 260 29.19 25.33 -8.11
N LEU A 261 28.05 25.51 -8.78
CA LEU A 261 27.26 24.41 -9.32
C LEU A 261 27.78 24.11 -10.72
N CYS A 262 28.33 22.91 -10.90
CA CYS A 262 28.77 22.42 -12.19
C CYS A 262 27.70 21.49 -12.75
N ILE A 263 27.12 21.85 -13.89
CA ILE A 263 26.09 21.05 -14.56
C ILE A 263 26.75 20.19 -15.64
N MET A 264 26.15 19.05 -15.99
CA MET A 264 26.66 18.18 -17.04
C MET A 264 26.72 18.84 -18.43
N SER A 265 25.96 19.93 -18.65
CA SER A 265 26.06 20.78 -19.85
C SER A 265 27.42 21.50 -19.96
N GLY A 266 28.21 21.51 -18.90
CA GLY A 266 29.45 22.29 -18.78
C GLY A 266 29.23 23.71 -18.23
N GLU A 267 27.97 24.13 -18.01
CA GLU A 267 27.67 25.41 -17.36
C GLU A 267 28.12 25.40 -15.89
N VAL A 268 28.75 26.50 -15.46
CA VAL A 268 29.20 26.71 -14.08
C VAL A 268 28.50 27.94 -13.51
N ILE A 269 27.57 27.71 -12.58
CA ILE A 269 26.81 28.78 -11.91
C ILE A 269 27.45 29.08 -10.56
N GLN A 270 27.91 30.31 -10.36
CA GLN A 270 28.46 30.79 -9.08
C GLN A 270 27.34 31.33 -8.19
N LEU A 271 27.21 30.80 -6.97
CA LEU A 271 26.25 31.33 -6.00
C LEU A 271 26.77 32.58 -5.28
N SER A 272 25.85 33.50 -5.00
CA SER A 272 26.08 34.64 -4.10
C SER A 272 26.33 34.18 -2.66
N PRO A 273 27.18 34.88 -1.88
CA PRO A 273 27.34 34.64 -0.44
C PRO A 273 26.05 34.72 0.39
N THR A 274 25.00 35.39 -0.11
CA THR A 274 23.70 35.51 0.57
C THR A 274 22.81 34.27 0.45
N THR A 275 23.21 33.30 -0.39
CA THR A 275 22.44 32.07 -0.62
C THR A 275 22.87 30.99 0.38
N ASN A 276 21.94 30.21 0.93
CA ASN A 276 22.21 29.04 1.76
C ASN A 276 21.41 27.84 1.29
N LEU A 277 21.93 26.64 1.53
CA LEU A 277 21.26 25.38 1.22
C LEU A 277 20.83 24.70 2.51
N ILE A 278 19.55 24.38 2.62
CA ILE A 278 18.99 23.72 3.80
C ILE A 278 18.44 22.37 3.39
N PHE A 279 18.84 21.31 4.07
CA PHE A 279 18.32 19.96 3.84
C PHE A 279 17.45 19.56 5.03
N GLU A 280 16.15 19.34 4.80
CA GLU A 280 15.22 18.82 5.81
C GLU A 280 15.03 17.32 5.58
N ALA A 281 15.69 16.49 6.41
CA ALA A 281 15.68 15.04 6.28
C ALA A 281 15.26 14.34 7.59
N MET A 282 14.79 13.09 7.48
CA MET A 282 14.49 12.28 8.67
C MET A 282 15.75 11.74 9.32
N ASP A 283 16.65 11.20 8.50
CA ASP A 283 17.94 10.63 8.88
C ASP A 283 18.95 10.81 7.73
N LEU A 284 20.21 10.43 8.00
CA LEU A 284 21.31 10.45 7.03
C LEU A 284 21.89 9.05 6.80
N MET A 285 21.05 8.00 6.89
CA MET A 285 21.54 6.63 6.76
C MET A 285 22.10 6.35 5.37
N ALA A 286 21.49 6.93 4.32
CA ALA A 286 21.92 6.76 2.93
C ALA A 286 22.97 7.79 2.45
N ALA A 287 23.34 8.77 3.28
CA ALA A 287 24.30 9.82 2.91
C ALA A 287 25.74 9.35 3.10
N SER A 288 26.66 9.82 2.24
CA SER A 288 28.09 9.53 2.39
C SER A 288 28.73 10.39 3.49
N PRO A 289 29.72 9.88 4.24
CA PRO A 289 30.40 10.65 5.29
C PRO A 289 31.03 11.96 4.77
N ALA A 290 31.45 11.95 3.50
CA ALA A 290 31.99 13.14 2.84
C ALA A 290 30.95 14.26 2.73
N VAL A 291 29.68 13.95 2.46
CA VAL A 291 28.57 14.91 2.40
C VAL A 291 28.26 15.43 3.80
N VAL A 292 28.15 14.53 4.78
CA VAL A 292 27.92 14.88 6.19
C VAL A 292 28.97 15.88 6.68
N SER A 293 30.25 15.65 6.33
CA SER A 293 31.34 16.54 6.75
C SER A 293 31.29 17.94 6.14
N ARG A 294 30.60 18.13 5.01
CA ARG A 294 30.45 19.43 4.32
C ARG A 294 29.30 20.25 4.89
N CYS A 295 28.22 19.60 5.31
CA CYS A 295 27.04 20.27 5.85
C CYS A 295 27.15 20.53 7.36
N GLY A 296 26.58 21.65 7.84
CA GLY A 296 26.30 21.83 9.26
C GLY A 296 25.17 20.92 9.66
N ILE A 297 25.27 20.24 10.80
CA ILE A 297 24.25 19.29 11.23
C ILE A 297 23.51 19.87 12.42
N VAL A 298 22.18 19.93 12.32
CA VAL A 298 21.28 20.28 13.43
C VAL A 298 20.33 19.11 13.65
N TYR A 299 20.53 18.36 14.72
CA TYR A 299 19.68 17.26 15.15
C TYR A 299 18.57 17.79 16.06
N ILE A 300 17.32 17.50 15.68
CA ILE A 300 16.11 17.92 16.38
C ILE A 300 15.28 16.69 16.73
N GLU A 301 15.18 16.42 18.02
CA GLU A 301 14.46 15.25 18.55
C GLU A 301 13.02 15.62 18.96
N PRO A 302 11.98 14.94 18.44
CA PRO A 302 10.60 15.32 18.74
C PRO A 302 10.14 15.08 20.18
N SER A 303 10.76 14.14 20.91
CA SER A 303 10.36 13.81 22.29
C SER A 303 10.50 14.99 23.24
N HIS A 304 11.47 15.88 23.02
CA HIS A 304 11.70 17.09 23.83
C HIS A 304 10.69 18.19 23.56
N LEU A 305 10.17 18.27 22.34
CA LEU A 305 9.10 19.21 22.03
C LEU A 305 7.80 18.78 22.70
N GLY A 306 7.53 17.46 22.71
CA GLY A 306 6.30 16.90 23.23
C GLY A 306 5.10 17.19 22.34
N TRP A 307 4.05 16.37 22.47
CA TRP A 307 2.79 16.60 21.75
C TRP A 307 1.94 17.69 22.45
N GLU A 308 2.25 18.02 23.69
CA GLU A 308 1.57 19.01 24.52
C GLU A 308 1.65 20.41 23.90
N CYS A 309 2.78 20.75 23.26
CA CYS A 309 2.96 22.02 22.55
C CYS A 309 1.96 22.17 21.39
N LEU A 310 1.64 21.07 20.70
CA LEU A 310 0.66 21.06 19.62
C LEU A 310 -0.74 21.31 20.17
N VAL A 311 -1.09 20.66 21.28
CA VAL A 311 -2.40 20.83 21.95
C VAL A 311 -2.58 22.27 22.43
N MET A 312 -1.57 22.86 23.07
CA MET A 312 -1.64 24.24 23.56
C MET A 312 -1.88 25.25 22.42
N SER A 313 -1.20 25.07 21.29
CA SER A 313 -1.38 25.90 20.09
C SER A 313 -2.78 25.71 19.49
N TRP A 314 -3.26 24.47 19.44
CA TRP A 314 -4.59 24.12 18.93
C TRP A 314 -5.74 24.66 19.81
N LEU A 315 -5.58 24.74 21.13
CA LEU A 315 -6.61 25.33 22.00
C LEU A 315 -6.89 26.81 21.64
N HIS A 316 -5.94 27.51 21.04
CA HIS A 316 -6.15 28.87 20.55
C HIS A 316 -6.96 28.91 19.24
N THR A 317 -6.98 27.84 18.44
CA THR A 317 -7.76 27.76 17.19
C THR A 317 -9.22 27.35 17.41
N LEU A 318 -9.56 26.87 18.61
CA LEU A 318 -10.94 26.53 18.96
C LEU A 318 -11.88 27.76 18.92
N PRO A 319 -13.17 27.56 18.57
CA PRO A 319 -14.15 28.63 18.42
C PRO A 319 -14.20 29.60 19.62
N ALA A 320 -14.39 30.89 19.34
CA ALA A 320 -14.43 31.94 20.36
C ALA A 320 -15.58 31.74 21.38
N ALA A 321 -16.65 31.06 20.98
CA ALA A 321 -17.76 30.72 21.85
C ALA A 321 -17.38 29.79 23.03
N LEU A 322 -16.23 29.09 22.94
CA LEU A 322 -15.72 28.27 24.02
C LEU A 322 -14.84 29.12 24.97
N ASN A 323 -15.43 29.51 26.10
CA ASN A 323 -14.76 30.22 27.19
C ASN A 323 -13.49 29.50 27.70
N GLY A 324 -12.61 30.23 28.39
CA GLY A 324 -11.36 29.68 28.96
C GLY A 324 -11.56 28.46 29.87
N ASN A 325 -12.68 28.40 30.59
CA ASN A 325 -13.05 27.23 31.40
C ASN A 325 -13.29 25.97 30.54
N HIS A 326 -13.96 26.12 29.38
CA HIS A 326 -14.19 25.02 28.44
C HIS A 326 -12.87 24.53 27.84
N LYS A 327 -12.00 25.46 27.44
CA LYS A 327 -10.65 25.13 26.92
C LYS A 327 -9.80 24.38 27.97
N ASN A 328 -9.91 24.77 29.25
CA ASN A 328 -9.26 24.06 30.35
C ASN A 328 -9.82 22.64 30.58
N ILE A 329 -11.13 22.43 30.40
CA ILE A 329 -11.73 21.09 30.45
C ILE A 329 -11.14 20.21 29.35
N VAL A 330 -11.11 20.70 28.09
CA VAL A 330 -10.54 19.97 26.95
C VAL A 330 -9.07 19.64 27.20
N LYS A 331 -8.28 20.62 27.68
CA LYS A 331 -6.86 20.41 28.03
C LYS A 331 -6.69 19.29 29.05
N ASN A 332 -7.45 19.31 30.14
CA ASN A 332 -7.36 18.31 31.21
C ASN A 332 -7.79 16.93 30.74
N LEU A 333 -8.80 16.84 29.87
CA LEU A 333 -9.23 15.59 29.25
C LEU A 333 -8.12 14.98 28.38
N ILE A 334 -7.54 15.76 27.48
CA ILE A 334 -6.45 15.31 26.59
C ILE A 334 -5.25 14.86 27.43
N LEU A 335 -4.81 15.67 28.40
CA LEU A 335 -3.65 15.33 29.24
C LEU A 335 -3.89 14.03 30.04
N ARG A 336 -5.07 13.85 30.61
CA ARG A 336 -5.42 12.66 31.40
C ARG A 336 -5.43 11.39 30.55
N PHE A 337 -6.18 11.39 29.46
CA PHE A 337 -6.40 10.19 28.65
C PHE A 337 -5.20 9.88 27.77
N SER A 338 -4.69 10.86 27.02
CA SER A 338 -3.60 10.63 26.06
C SER A 338 -2.33 10.15 26.76
N SER A 339 -1.96 10.73 27.92
CA SER A 339 -0.75 10.31 28.63
C SER A 339 -0.80 8.85 29.07
N LEU A 340 -1.93 8.38 29.63
CA LEU A 340 -2.08 7.00 30.08
C LEU A 340 -2.21 6.01 28.91
N LEU A 341 -3.02 6.36 27.90
CA LEU A 341 -3.26 5.49 26.74
C LEU A 341 -2.01 5.36 25.86
N ILE A 342 -1.25 6.44 25.64
CA ILE A 342 0.03 6.38 24.92
C ILE A 342 1.08 5.61 25.74
N TYR A 343 1.14 5.80 27.06
CA TYR A 343 2.03 5.00 27.92
C TYR A 343 1.73 3.51 27.80
N TRP A 344 0.44 3.13 27.84
CA TRP A 344 0.01 1.75 27.63
C TRP A 344 0.42 1.25 26.25
N LEU A 345 0.15 2.02 25.20
CA LEU A 345 0.44 1.67 23.81
C LEU A 345 1.93 1.38 23.57
N ARG A 346 2.83 2.13 24.21
CA ARG A 346 4.29 2.03 23.98
C ARG A 346 4.99 1.03 24.89
N ASN A 347 4.51 0.85 26.12
CA ASN A 347 5.24 0.12 27.16
C ASN A 347 4.57 -1.20 27.58
N ARG A 348 3.44 -1.58 26.98
CA ARG A 348 2.66 -2.78 27.35
C ARG A 348 2.27 -3.58 26.10
N ASP A 349 1.52 -4.65 26.32
CA ASP A 349 1.12 -5.65 25.31
C ASP A 349 -0.04 -5.16 24.41
N ALA A 350 0.18 -4.02 23.76
CA ALA A 350 -0.71 -3.44 22.75
C ALA A 350 -0.11 -3.66 21.36
N LYS A 351 -0.93 -4.12 20.41
CA LYS A 351 -0.51 -4.35 19.03
C LYS A 351 -1.21 -3.38 18.09
N GLU A 352 -0.41 -2.52 17.48
CA GLU A 352 -0.86 -1.66 16.38
C GLU A 352 -0.70 -2.40 15.05
N ILE A 353 -1.73 -2.32 14.21
CA ILE A 353 -1.67 -2.87 12.84
C ILE A 353 -0.72 -2.01 11.98
N PHE A 354 -0.61 -0.72 12.28
CA PHE A 354 0.30 0.22 11.63
C PHE A 354 1.10 1.00 12.67
N PRO A 355 2.43 1.13 12.52
CA PRO A 355 3.23 1.88 13.49
C PRO A 355 2.89 3.37 13.46
N THR A 356 2.48 3.92 14.60
CA THR A 356 2.13 5.34 14.74
C THR A 356 3.17 6.11 15.55
N GLN A 357 3.08 7.45 15.51
CA GLN A 357 3.82 8.34 16.39
C GLN A 357 2.87 9.03 17.36
N ASP A 358 3.34 9.31 18.57
CA ASP A 358 2.52 9.85 19.67
C ASP A 358 1.86 11.18 19.28
N ALA A 359 2.64 12.09 18.69
CA ALA A 359 2.11 13.37 18.18
C ALA A 359 1.07 13.17 17.06
N SER A 360 1.23 12.14 16.22
CA SER A 360 0.26 11.82 15.15
C SER A 360 -1.08 11.38 15.72
N LEU A 361 -1.07 10.57 16.78
CA LEU A 361 -2.29 10.11 17.47
C LEU A 361 -3.04 11.29 18.10
N VAL A 362 -2.31 12.20 18.75
CA VAL A 362 -2.91 13.39 19.37
C VAL A 362 -3.44 14.37 18.30
N ILE A 363 -2.75 14.54 17.18
CA ILE A 363 -3.28 15.31 16.05
C ILE A 363 -4.55 14.68 15.50
N ALA A 364 -4.59 13.34 15.38
CA ALA A 364 -5.81 12.66 14.95
C ALA A 364 -6.97 12.91 15.92
N LEU A 365 -6.69 12.93 17.24
CA LEU A 365 -7.68 13.29 18.26
C LEU A 365 -8.21 14.71 18.04
N MET A 366 -7.31 15.67 17.84
CA MET A 366 -7.66 17.07 17.57
C MET A 366 -8.49 17.20 16.28
N ASN A 367 -8.11 16.51 15.20
CA ASN A 367 -8.87 16.49 13.95
C ASN A 367 -10.30 15.97 14.14
N PHE A 368 -10.47 14.81 14.80
CA PHE A 368 -11.81 14.29 15.09
C PHE A 368 -12.61 15.25 15.97
N PHE A 369 -11.99 15.88 16.97
CA PHE A 369 -12.65 16.84 17.84
C PHE A 369 -13.15 18.07 17.06
N GLU A 370 -12.31 18.63 16.19
CA GLU A 370 -12.67 19.77 15.33
C GLU A 370 -13.88 19.47 14.43
N CYS A 371 -14.02 18.23 13.96
CA CYS A 371 -15.15 17.84 13.12
C CYS A 371 -16.53 18.03 13.80
N PHE A 372 -16.58 18.08 15.14
CA PHE A 372 -17.84 18.33 15.88
C PHE A 372 -17.99 19.80 16.33
N MET A 373 -17.05 20.67 15.95
CA MET A 373 -17.01 22.07 16.41
C MET A 373 -17.81 23.04 15.53
N ASP A 374 -18.27 22.62 14.35
CA ASP A 374 -18.99 23.48 13.39
C ASP A 374 -20.17 24.23 14.04
N ASP A 375 -20.99 23.56 14.85
CA ASP A 375 -22.14 24.22 15.49
C ASP A 375 -21.72 25.28 16.52
N PHE A 376 -20.55 25.12 17.15
CA PHE A 376 -20.03 26.10 18.12
C PHE A 376 -19.50 27.37 17.45
N ASN A 377 -19.36 27.39 16.12
CA ASN A 377 -19.11 28.63 15.38
C ASN A 377 -20.38 29.48 15.22
N ASN A 378 -21.56 28.91 15.43
CA ASN A 378 -22.83 29.63 15.32
C ASN A 378 -23.30 30.12 16.69
N GLU A 379 -23.20 31.42 16.94
CA GLU A 379 -23.54 32.06 18.22
C GLU A 379 -24.98 31.71 18.67
N LYS A 380 -25.94 31.66 17.73
CA LYS A 380 -27.34 31.32 18.03
C LYS A 380 -27.50 29.90 18.57
N TYR A 381 -26.68 28.95 18.13
CA TYR A 381 -26.73 27.58 18.64
C TYR A 381 -26.23 27.53 20.08
N VAL A 382 -25.14 28.25 20.36
CA VAL A 382 -24.54 28.28 21.71
C VAL A 382 -25.46 28.95 22.73
N GLU A 383 -26.18 30.00 22.34
CA GLU A 383 -27.18 30.67 23.20
C GLU A 383 -28.34 29.75 23.63
N THR A 384 -28.65 28.71 22.84
CA THR A 384 -29.73 27.76 23.19
C THR A 384 -29.32 26.69 24.20
N LEU A 385 -28.02 26.52 24.46
CA LEU A 385 -27.48 25.45 25.29
C LEU A 385 -27.13 25.94 26.69
N THR A 386 -27.40 25.12 27.72
CA THR A 386 -26.93 25.41 29.07
C THR A 386 -25.43 25.07 29.21
N GLU A 387 -24.73 25.66 30.18
CA GLU A 387 -23.32 25.33 30.44
C GLU A 387 -23.10 23.82 30.72
N LEU A 388 -24.10 23.16 31.32
CA LEU A 388 -24.05 21.71 31.55
C LEU A 388 -24.14 20.92 30.24
N ASP A 389 -24.96 21.37 29.29
CA ASP A 389 -25.10 20.72 27.99
C ASP A 389 -23.81 20.90 27.18
N ILE A 390 -23.24 22.12 27.18
CA ILE A 390 -21.95 22.40 26.51
C ILE A 390 -20.85 21.50 27.09
N ARG A 391 -20.76 21.39 28.42
CA ARG A 391 -19.80 20.50 29.06
C ARG A 391 -20.02 19.03 28.68
N ALA A 392 -21.26 18.55 28.69
CA ALA A 392 -21.58 17.17 28.34
C ALA A 392 -21.25 16.86 26.87
N GLN A 393 -21.55 17.79 25.96
CA GLN A 393 -21.17 17.67 24.55
C GLN A 393 -19.66 17.65 24.36
N ILE A 394 -18.90 18.53 25.03
CA ILE A 394 -17.43 18.56 24.96
C ILE A 394 -16.83 17.24 25.46
N GLU A 395 -17.31 16.73 26.60
CA GLU A 395 -16.87 15.44 27.16
C GLU A 395 -17.16 14.29 26.18
N GLY A 396 -18.39 14.22 25.64
CA GLY A 396 -18.79 13.18 24.69
C GLY A 396 -18.04 13.22 23.35
N VAL A 397 -17.87 14.42 22.77
CA VAL A 397 -17.06 14.62 21.56
C VAL A 397 -15.62 14.18 21.82
N PHE A 398 -15.03 14.58 22.96
CA PHE A 398 -13.68 14.17 23.31
C PHE A 398 -13.56 12.64 23.41
N PHE A 399 -14.50 11.96 24.06
CA PHE A 399 -14.47 10.51 24.17
C PHE A 399 -14.52 9.84 22.80
N PHE A 400 -15.44 10.27 21.93
CA PHE A 400 -15.52 9.76 20.56
C PHE A 400 -14.20 9.96 19.79
N SER A 401 -13.64 11.17 19.85
CA SER A 401 -12.39 11.51 19.18
C SER A 401 -11.19 10.73 19.72
N CYS A 402 -11.15 10.43 21.02
CA CYS A 402 -10.08 9.65 21.64
C CYS A 402 -10.14 8.17 21.25
N ILE A 403 -11.35 7.60 21.20
CA ILE A 403 -11.58 6.20 20.77
C ILE A 403 -11.09 5.99 19.34
N TRP A 404 -11.47 6.85 18.41
CA TRP A 404 -11.15 6.68 16.98
C TRP A 404 -9.78 7.23 16.55
N SER A 405 -9.10 7.99 17.42
CA SER A 405 -7.71 8.41 17.19
C SER A 405 -6.71 7.41 17.78
N ILE A 406 -6.62 7.31 19.11
CA ILE A 406 -5.64 6.45 19.79
C ILE A 406 -6.01 4.96 19.64
N GLY A 407 -7.30 4.64 19.70
CA GLY A 407 -7.81 3.28 19.51
C GLY A 407 -7.98 2.88 18.04
N GLY A 408 -7.87 3.83 17.09
CA GLY A 408 -8.19 3.62 15.68
C GLY A 408 -7.31 2.56 15.01
N ALA A 409 -5.99 2.57 15.27
CA ALA A 409 -5.00 1.71 14.63
C ALA A 409 -4.80 0.33 15.30
N LEU A 410 -5.58 0.02 16.34
CA LEU A 410 -5.45 -1.20 17.14
C LEU A 410 -6.10 -2.42 16.48
N ASP A 411 -5.50 -3.59 16.70
CA ASP A 411 -6.11 -4.88 16.37
C ASP A 411 -7.27 -5.26 17.31
N THR A 412 -8.02 -6.32 16.97
CA THR A 412 -9.25 -6.71 17.69
C THR A 412 -8.99 -7.01 19.17
N ASP A 413 -7.91 -7.71 19.49
CA ASP A 413 -7.56 -8.07 20.86
C ASP A 413 -7.15 -6.83 21.68
N SER A 414 -6.35 -5.94 21.09
CA SER A 414 -5.95 -4.70 21.75
C SER A 414 -7.11 -3.73 21.93
N ARG A 415 -8.09 -3.71 21.01
CA ARG A 415 -9.34 -2.91 21.18
C ARG A 415 -10.14 -3.34 22.42
N GLY A 416 -10.18 -4.65 22.71
CA GLY A 416 -10.80 -5.17 23.93
C GLY A 416 -10.11 -4.64 25.20
N LYS A 417 -8.77 -4.73 25.25
CA LYS A 417 -7.96 -4.19 26.37
C LYS A 417 -8.10 -2.67 26.49
N PHE A 418 -8.09 -1.94 25.35
CA PHE A 418 -8.30 -0.49 25.31
C PHE A 418 -9.64 -0.11 25.92
N SER A 419 -10.72 -0.83 25.60
CA SER A 419 -12.05 -0.58 26.15
C SER A 419 -12.04 -0.65 27.68
N ILE A 420 -11.41 -1.69 28.27
CA ILE A 420 -11.30 -1.84 29.72
C ILE A 420 -10.57 -0.65 30.37
N ILE A 421 -9.46 -0.22 29.77
CA ILE A 421 -8.67 0.92 30.26
C ILE A 421 -9.44 2.23 30.10
N PHE A 422 -10.19 2.39 29.00
CA PHE A 422 -11.00 3.57 28.74
C PHE A 422 -12.14 3.69 29.77
N HIS A 423 -12.86 2.62 30.09
CA HIS A 423 -13.86 2.60 31.16
C HIS A 423 -13.24 2.90 32.53
N ALA A 424 -12.03 2.41 32.81
CA ALA A 424 -11.28 2.75 34.02
C ALA A 424 -10.89 4.24 34.10
N LEU A 425 -10.69 4.92 32.97
CA LEU A 425 -10.44 6.36 32.95
C LEU A 425 -11.71 7.19 33.18
N LEU A 426 -12.88 6.65 32.85
CA LEU A 426 -14.19 7.27 33.03
C LEU A 426 -14.69 7.18 34.49
N SER A 427 -14.20 6.22 35.28
CA SER A 427 -14.64 6.05 36.66
C SER A 427 -14.17 7.18 37.57
N ARG A 428 -14.91 7.41 38.67
CA ARG A 428 -14.60 8.46 39.66
C ARG A 428 -13.25 8.27 40.34
N SER A 429 -12.86 7.02 40.58
CA SER A 429 -11.54 6.61 41.05
C SER A 429 -11.01 5.57 40.09
N PHE A 430 -9.73 5.69 39.71
CA PHE A 430 -9.11 4.70 38.83
C PHE A 430 -9.07 3.34 39.55
N PRO A 431 -9.62 2.25 38.98
CA PRO A 431 -9.73 0.97 39.68
C PRO A 431 -8.37 0.31 39.94
N ASP A 432 -8.11 -0.10 41.17
CA ASP A 432 -6.83 -0.73 41.56
C ASP A 432 -6.57 -2.04 40.81
N ASN A 433 -7.62 -2.80 40.49
CA ASN A 433 -7.50 -4.03 39.70
C ASN A 433 -6.89 -3.74 38.32
N VAL A 434 -7.34 -2.68 37.64
CA VAL A 434 -6.81 -2.30 36.32
C VAL A 434 -5.41 -1.74 36.46
N LYS A 435 -5.16 -0.92 37.49
CA LYS A 435 -3.83 -0.38 37.80
C LYS A 435 -2.79 -1.50 37.98
N ASN A 436 -3.13 -2.54 38.73
CA ASN A 436 -2.23 -3.66 39.01
C ASN A 436 -2.08 -4.59 37.81
N ASN A 437 -3.16 -4.89 37.09
CA ASN A 437 -3.11 -5.78 35.92
C ASN A 437 -2.27 -5.21 34.77
N PHE A 438 -2.35 -3.91 34.53
CA PHE A 438 -1.59 -3.24 33.47
C PHE A 438 -0.32 -2.52 33.97
N LEU A 439 -0.04 -2.61 35.28
CA LEU A 439 1.14 -2.03 35.96
C LEU A 439 1.31 -0.53 35.68
N PHE A 440 0.26 0.26 35.88
CA PHE A 440 0.31 1.70 35.59
C PHE A 440 1.03 2.50 36.69
N PRO A 441 1.88 3.48 36.32
CA PRO A 441 2.45 4.44 37.26
C PRO A 441 1.38 5.24 38.01
N GLU A 442 1.61 5.53 39.30
CA GLU A 442 0.63 6.25 40.13
C GLU A 442 0.33 7.67 39.63
N ASN A 443 1.34 8.35 39.11
CA ASN A 443 1.24 9.70 38.56
C ASN A 443 0.35 9.81 37.31
N LEU A 444 0.08 8.69 36.63
CA LEU A 444 -0.81 8.65 35.47
C LEU A 444 -2.25 8.24 35.84
N CYS A 445 -2.46 7.68 37.02
CA CYS A 445 -3.76 7.16 37.50
C CYS A 445 -4.56 8.20 38.29
N CYS A 446 -4.59 9.46 37.83
CA CYS A 446 -5.24 10.55 38.54
C CYS A 446 -6.79 10.41 38.52
N SER A 447 -7.48 10.90 39.54
CA SER A 447 -8.97 10.96 39.56
C SER A 447 -9.48 12.24 38.88
N PRO A 448 -10.67 12.23 38.23
CA PRO A 448 -11.16 13.40 37.51
C PRO A 448 -11.63 14.45 38.52
N SER A 449 -11.47 15.73 38.19
CA SER A 449 -11.85 16.84 39.09
C SER A 449 -13.36 16.88 39.36
N LYS A 450 -14.17 16.46 38.38
CA LYS A 450 -15.62 16.28 38.47
C LYS A 450 -16.00 14.99 37.75
N PRO A 451 -17.06 14.29 38.17
CA PRO A 451 -17.57 13.15 37.42
C PRO A 451 -18.03 13.59 36.02
N TYR A 452 -17.83 12.71 35.05
CA TYR A 452 -18.30 12.89 33.68
C TYR A 452 -19.82 12.71 33.61
N ILE A 453 -20.48 13.48 32.75
CA ILE A 453 -21.94 13.59 32.75
C ILE A 453 -22.58 12.43 31.96
N TYR A 454 -22.12 12.19 30.74
CA TYR A 454 -22.63 11.13 29.85
C TYR A 454 -21.49 10.28 29.33
N THR A 455 -21.32 9.11 29.93
CA THR A 455 -20.29 8.13 29.56
C THR A 455 -20.83 7.10 28.56
N PRO A 456 -19.98 6.53 27.70
CA PRO A 456 -20.37 5.37 26.90
C PRO A 456 -20.82 4.21 27.80
N PRO A 457 -21.80 3.38 27.38
CA PRO A 457 -22.29 2.25 28.17
C PRO A 457 -21.21 1.18 28.41
N ASP A 458 -21.27 0.51 29.56
CA ASP A 458 -20.31 -0.56 29.93
C ASP A 458 -20.56 -1.91 29.23
N GLN A 459 -21.65 -2.02 28.46
CA GLN A 459 -22.01 -3.25 27.74
C GLN A 459 -21.34 -3.28 26.36
N GLY A 460 -20.49 -4.28 26.10
CA GLY A 460 -19.75 -4.39 24.84
C GLY A 460 -18.46 -3.56 24.86
N THR A 461 -17.95 -3.20 23.68
CA THR A 461 -16.74 -2.37 23.57
C THR A 461 -17.11 -0.92 23.30
N VAL A 462 -16.25 0.03 23.71
CA VAL A 462 -16.43 1.46 23.40
C VAL A 462 -16.54 1.76 21.90
N PHE A 463 -16.01 0.87 21.04
CA PHE A 463 -16.07 0.98 19.58
C PHE A 463 -17.44 0.62 18.99
N ASP A 464 -18.32 -0.03 19.77
CA ASP A 464 -19.66 -0.43 19.33
C ASP A 464 -20.68 0.70 19.37
N PHE A 465 -20.29 1.85 19.95
CA PHE A 465 -21.17 3.00 20.13
C PHE A 465 -20.77 4.21 19.26
N LYS A 466 -21.80 4.90 18.77
CA LYS A 466 -21.75 6.20 18.08
C LYS A 466 -22.18 7.30 19.04
N PHE A 467 -21.44 8.40 19.08
CA PHE A 467 -21.87 9.60 19.79
C PHE A 467 -22.71 10.50 18.88
N LEU A 468 -23.86 10.95 19.38
CA LEU A 468 -24.72 11.92 18.72
C LEU A 468 -24.82 13.18 19.58
N LYS A 469 -24.53 14.34 18.97
CA LYS A 469 -24.58 15.66 19.59
C LYS A 469 -26.01 16.23 19.62
N GLU A 470 -26.93 15.51 20.26
CA GLU A 470 -28.32 15.93 20.45
C GLU A 470 -28.57 16.29 21.92
N GLY A 471 -28.94 17.54 22.22
CA GLY A 471 -29.12 18.01 23.60
C GLY A 471 -27.84 17.84 24.44
N LYS A 472 -27.89 17.02 25.50
CA LYS A 472 -26.72 16.68 26.33
C LYS A 472 -25.75 15.68 25.70
N GLY A 473 -26.12 15.09 24.56
CA GLY A 473 -25.37 14.01 23.90
C GLY A 473 -25.95 12.63 24.22
N LYS A 474 -25.95 11.74 23.22
CA LYS A 474 -26.47 10.36 23.34
C LYS A 474 -25.54 9.37 22.65
N TRP A 475 -25.31 8.22 23.30
CA TRP A 475 -24.63 7.07 22.71
C TRP A 475 -25.66 6.10 22.13
N LYS A 476 -25.48 5.67 20.88
CA LYS A 476 -26.30 4.65 20.21
C LYS A 476 -25.43 3.52 19.66
N LEU A 477 -25.95 2.31 19.59
CA LEU A 477 -25.23 1.19 18.98
C LEU A 477 -25.16 1.35 17.46
N TRP A 478 -24.00 1.08 16.87
CA TRP A 478 -23.85 1.08 15.40
C TRP A 478 -24.76 0.05 14.71
N SER A 479 -25.09 -1.04 15.40
CA SER A 479 -25.95 -2.11 14.89
C SER A 479 -27.41 -1.68 14.73
N GLU A 480 -27.90 -0.67 15.47
CA GLU A 480 -29.26 -0.16 15.33
C GLU A 480 -29.51 0.40 13.93
N GLU A 481 -28.51 1.07 13.34
CA GLU A 481 -28.61 1.62 11.97
C GLU A 481 -28.78 0.52 10.91
N LEU A 482 -28.39 -0.73 11.19
CA LEU A 482 -28.56 -1.85 10.23
C LEU A 482 -30.02 -2.18 9.96
N THR A 483 -30.93 -1.96 10.92
CA THR A 483 -32.36 -2.23 10.75
C THR A 483 -33.02 -1.31 9.70
N SER A 484 -32.40 -0.16 9.42
CA SER A 484 -32.86 0.77 8.39
C SER A 484 -32.34 0.46 6.98
N THR A 485 -31.54 -0.60 6.82
CA THR A 485 -30.92 -0.92 5.52
C THR A 485 -31.94 -1.56 4.58
N PRO A 486 -32.06 -1.11 3.32
CA PRO A 486 -32.95 -1.75 2.35
C PRO A 486 -32.51 -3.19 2.03
N SER A 487 -33.47 -4.02 1.64
CA SER A 487 -33.21 -5.38 1.15
C SER A 487 -32.37 -5.36 -0.12
N ILE A 488 -31.60 -6.42 -0.35
CA ILE A 488 -30.79 -6.58 -1.56
C ILE A 488 -31.75 -6.69 -2.77
N PRO A 489 -31.60 -5.85 -3.82
CA PRO A 489 -32.42 -5.93 -5.03
C PRO A 489 -32.29 -7.30 -5.72
N ARG A 490 -33.35 -7.79 -6.38
CA ARG A 490 -33.33 -9.10 -7.06
C ARG A 490 -32.45 -9.12 -8.32
N ASP A 491 -32.34 -7.98 -9.01
CA ASP A 491 -31.65 -7.91 -10.30
C ASP A 491 -30.14 -7.59 -10.19
N ILE A 492 -29.60 -7.50 -8.96
CA ILE A 492 -28.20 -7.15 -8.77
C ILE A 492 -27.28 -8.36 -9.04
N PRO A 493 -26.20 -8.22 -9.82
CA PRO A 493 -25.20 -9.28 -9.96
C PRO A 493 -24.57 -9.64 -8.62
N VAL A 494 -24.36 -10.94 -8.37
CA VAL A 494 -23.79 -11.49 -7.12
C VAL A 494 -22.48 -10.79 -6.72
N ASN A 495 -21.60 -10.55 -7.70
CA ASN A 495 -20.29 -9.92 -7.51
C ASN A 495 -20.35 -8.41 -7.16
N GLN A 496 -21.54 -7.81 -7.16
CA GLN A 496 -21.79 -6.42 -6.79
C GLN A 496 -22.55 -6.27 -5.46
N ILE A 497 -22.96 -7.39 -4.84
CA ILE A 497 -23.66 -7.38 -3.56
C ILE A 497 -22.70 -6.95 -2.45
N ILE A 498 -23.05 -5.86 -1.76
CA ILE A 498 -22.34 -5.41 -0.55
C ILE A 498 -23.32 -5.49 0.62
N VAL A 499 -23.11 -6.47 1.49
CA VAL A 499 -23.91 -6.61 2.71
C VAL A 499 -23.45 -5.58 3.73
N MET A 500 -24.37 -4.74 4.21
CA MET A 500 -24.07 -3.79 5.29
C MET A 500 -23.86 -4.53 6.61
N THR A 501 -22.72 -4.26 7.25
CA THR A 501 -22.37 -4.72 8.60
C THR A 501 -22.14 -3.52 9.52
N ALA A 502 -22.07 -3.76 10.84
CA ALA A 502 -21.76 -2.72 11.81
C ALA A 502 -20.44 -2.01 11.46
N GLU A 503 -19.42 -2.74 11.01
CA GLU A 503 -18.14 -2.19 10.59
C GLU A 503 -18.28 -1.30 9.35
N THR A 504 -19.09 -1.71 8.36
CA THR A 504 -19.34 -0.89 7.17
C THR A 504 -20.06 0.41 7.51
N VAL A 505 -20.99 0.38 8.47
CA VAL A 505 -21.67 1.58 8.96
C VAL A 505 -20.67 2.52 9.66
N ARG A 506 -19.84 1.99 10.56
CA ARG A 506 -18.76 2.74 11.24
C ARG A 506 -17.84 3.41 10.23
N CYS A 507 -17.33 2.64 9.26
CA CYS A 507 -16.40 3.15 8.26
C CYS A 507 -17.01 4.29 7.43
N ASN A 508 -18.27 4.13 7.01
CA ASN A 508 -18.99 5.17 6.28
C ASN A 508 -19.17 6.44 7.11
N ALA A 509 -19.52 6.32 8.39
CA ALA A 509 -19.72 7.47 9.26
C ALA A 509 -18.39 8.23 9.50
N LEU A 510 -17.29 7.51 9.75
CA LEU A 510 -15.96 8.12 9.93
C LEU A 510 -15.45 8.77 8.64
N MET A 511 -15.64 8.14 7.48
CA MET A 511 -15.33 8.74 6.18
C MET A 511 -16.13 10.01 5.95
N GLN A 512 -17.44 9.98 6.21
CA GLN A 512 -18.30 11.14 6.02
C GLN A 512 -17.84 12.31 6.90
N LEU A 513 -17.56 12.04 8.17
CA LEU A 513 -17.07 13.04 9.11
C LEU A 513 -15.77 13.68 8.60
N LEU A 514 -14.73 12.88 8.33
CA LEU A 514 -13.42 13.40 7.92
C LEU A 514 -13.44 14.05 6.53
N LEU A 515 -14.25 13.53 5.60
CA LEU A 515 -14.39 14.08 4.24
C LEU A 515 -15.02 15.47 4.27
N ILE A 516 -16.10 15.67 5.03
CA ILE A 516 -16.80 16.96 5.10
C ILE A 516 -15.84 18.07 5.59
N HIS A 517 -14.99 17.77 6.57
CA HIS A 517 -14.04 18.73 7.16
C HIS A 517 -12.62 18.66 6.58
N GLU A 518 -12.45 18.08 5.38
CA GLU A 518 -11.18 18.08 4.64
C GLU A 518 -9.99 17.42 5.37
N LYS A 519 -10.26 16.45 6.25
CA LYS A 519 -9.22 15.73 7.00
C LYS A 519 -8.76 14.48 6.23
N PRO A 520 -7.45 14.25 6.03
CA PRO A 520 -6.96 13.04 5.36
C PRO A 520 -7.19 11.78 6.18
N LEU A 521 -7.50 10.67 5.51
CA LEU A 521 -7.78 9.36 6.15
C LEU A 521 -6.92 8.26 5.53
N LEU A 522 -6.31 7.42 6.37
CA LEU A 522 -5.58 6.23 5.97
C LEU A 522 -6.26 4.99 6.52
N TRP A 523 -6.80 4.16 5.63
CA TRP A 523 -7.30 2.83 5.95
C TRP A 523 -6.17 1.83 6.03
N VAL A 524 -6.09 1.10 7.14
CA VAL A 524 -5.12 0.02 7.30
C VAL A 524 -5.85 -1.28 7.57
N GLY A 525 -5.44 -2.36 6.89
CA GLY A 525 -5.95 -3.69 7.23
C GLY A 525 -5.47 -4.74 6.23
N PRO A 526 -5.61 -6.03 6.55
CA PRO A 526 -5.17 -7.10 5.66
C PRO A 526 -5.96 -7.12 4.35
N THR A 527 -5.47 -7.90 3.38
CA THR A 527 -6.18 -8.07 2.09
C THR A 527 -7.55 -8.72 2.29
N GLY A 528 -8.54 -8.29 1.52
CA GLY A 528 -9.89 -8.88 1.56
C GLY A 528 -10.84 -8.33 2.63
N THR A 529 -10.44 -7.37 3.46
CA THR A 529 -11.33 -6.75 4.47
C THR A 529 -12.31 -5.68 3.94
N GLY A 530 -12.34 -5.46 2.62
CA GLY A 530 -13.30 -4.55 1.99
C GLY A 530 -12.88 -3.07 1.92
N LYS A 531 -11.65 -2.70 2.31
CA LYS A 531 -11.14 -1.31 2.34
C LYS A 531 -11.47 -0.50 1.08
N SER A 532 -11.06 -1.00 -0.09
CA SER A 532 -11.27 -0.36 -1.39
C SER A 532 -12.75 -0.36 -1.77
N VAL A 533 -13.46 -1.45 -1.51
CA VAL A 533 -14.89 -1.60 -1.81
C VAL A 533 -15.72 -0.59 -1.02
N TYR A 534 -15.45 -0.42 0.28
CA TYR A 534 -16.15 0.54 1.14
C TYR A 534 -15.89 1.97 0.69
N THR A 535 -14.63 2.31 0.41
CA THR A 535 -14.25 3.68 0.02
C THR A 535 -14.82 4.05 -1.35
N ILE A 536 -14.71 3.17 -2.34
CA ILE A 536 -15.26 3.39 -3.70
C ILE A 536 -16.79 3.51 -3.65
N ASN A 537 -17.47 2.61 -2.93
CA ASN A 537 -18.93 2.67 -2.80
C ASN A 537 -19.38 3.96 -2.12
N PHE A 538 -18.69 4.37 -1.05
CA PHE A 538 -18.98 5.61 -0.35
C PHE A 538 -18.80 6.83 -1.29
N LEU A 539 -17.67 6.91 -1.99
CA LEU A 539 -17.34 8.02 -2.89
C LEU A 539 -18.17 8.09 -4.17
N LEU A 540 -18.85 7.01 -4.58
CA LEU A 540 -19.70 7.02 -5.78
C LEU A 540 -21.18 7.16 -5.45
N LYS A 541 -21.66 6.59 -4.33
CA LYS A 541 -23.09 6.50 -4.04
C LYS A 541 -23.58 7.37 -2.89
N LYS A 542 -22.69 7.76 -1.97
CA LYS A 542 -23.08 8.46 -0.72
C LYS A 542 -22.67 9.92 -0.66
N ILE A 543 -21.67 10.34 -1.43
CA ILE A 543 -21.25 11.74 -1.47
C ILE A 543 -22.03 12.53 -2.52
N ASP A 544 -22.12 13.83 -2.31
CA ASP A 544 -22.65 14.76 -3.30
C ASP A 544 -21.63 14.96 -4.45
N LEU A 545 -21.94 14.38 -5.61
CA LEU A 545 -21.10 14.43 -6.82
C LEU A 545 -21.09 15.82 -7.49
N GLU A 546 -22.02 16.72 -7.14
CA GLU A 546 -21.96 18.09 -7.60
C GLU A 546 -20.81 18.85 -6.94
N LYS A 547 -20.62 18.61 -5.63
CA LYS A 547 -19.57 19.23 -4.81
C LYS A 547 -18.24 18.49 -4.85
N TYR A 548 -18.26 17.17 -4.82
CA TYR A 548 -17.06 16.34 -4.70
C TYR A 548 -16.83 15.50 -5.96
N ARG A 549 -15.60 15.56 -6.49
CA ARG A 549 -15.17 14.78 -7.65
C ARG A 549 -14.15 13.72 -7.21
N PRO A 550 -14.54 12.45 -7.12
CA PRO A 550 -13.61 11.39 -6.76
C PRO A 550 -12.68 11.03 -7.92
N VAL A 551 -11.42 10.75 -7.60
CA VAL A 551 -10.39 10.23 -8.51
C VAL A 551 -9.75 9.04 -7.82
N PHE A 552 -9.77 7.89 -8.49
CA PHE A 552 -9.21 6.64 -7.99
C PHE A 552 -7.83 6.41 -8.59
N LEU A 553 -6.86 6.10 -7.74
CA LEU A 553 -5.47 5.84 -8.07
C LEU A 553 -5.11 4.49 -7.43
N ASN A 554 -4.37 3.65 -8.15
CA ASN A 554 -3.82 2.44 -7.57
C ASN A 554 -2.31 2.42 -7.76
N PHE A 555 -1.59 2.10 -6.71
CA PHE A 555 -0.16 1.97 -6.77
C PHE A 555 0.25 0.52 -7.00
N SER A 556 1.21 0.37 -7.90
CA SER A 556 1.82 -0.89 -8.30
C SER A 556 3.35 -0.79 -8.13
N PRO A 557 4.07 -1.93 -8.14
CA PRO A 557 5.53 -1.92 -7.95
C PRO A 557 6.31 -1.00 -8.89
N GLN A 558 5.90 -0.80 -10.15
CA GLN A 558 6.60 0.09 -11.09
C GLN A 558 5.88 1.42 -11.30
N THR A 559 4.87 1.76 -10.48
CA THR A 559 4.26 3.09 -10.52
C THR A 559 5.34 4.15 -10.32
N THR A 560 5.46 5.07 -11.26
CA THR A 560 6.44 6.16 -11.23
C THR A 560 5.80 7.47 -10.80
N ALA A 561 6.58 8.39 -10.22
CA ALA A 561 6.10 9.72 -9.84
C ALA A 561 5.50 10.48 -11.04
N LYS A 562 6.13 10.35 -12.23
CA LYS A 562 5.63 10.95 -13.47
C LYS A 562 4.22 10.46 -13.83
N GLN A 563 3.99 9.15 -13.81
CA GLN A 563 2.67 8.59 -14.12
C GLN A 563 1.59 9.11 -13.16
N VAL A 564 1.90 9.20 -11.87
CA VAL A 564 0.98 9.74 -10.84
C VAL A 564 0.69 11.21 -11.07
N GLN A 565 1.72 12.01 -11.36
CA GLN A 565 1.57 13.43 -11.67
C GLN A 565 0.67 13.62 -12.89
N ASP A 566 0.96 12.93 -13.99
CA ASP A 566 0.21 13.06 -15.25
C ASP A 566 -1.25 12.63 -15.05
N LEU A 567 -1.49 11.53 -14.31
CA LEU A 567 -2.82 11.02 -14.03
C LEU A 567 -3.66 12.01 -13.21
N ILE A 568 -3.09 12.61 -12.15
CA ILE A 568 -3.80 13.60 -11.34
C ILE A 568 -4.02 14.90 -12.12
N MET A 569 -2.98 15.42 -12.78
CA MET A 569 -3.07 16.66 -13.56
C MET A 569 -4.07 16.55 -14.71
N SER A 570 -4.21 15.37 -15.33
CA SER A 570 -5.22 15.14 -16.37
C SER A 570 -6.68 15.24 -15.88
N ARG A 571 -6.90 15.14 -14.56
CA ARG A 571 -8.23 15.22 -13.93
C ARG A 571 -8.52 16.60 -13.33
N LEU A 572 -7.52 17.48 -13.26
CA LEU A 572 -7.63 18.83 -12.73
C LEU A 572 -7.75 19.86 -13.86
N ASP A 573 -8.49 20.93 -13.60
CA ASP A 573 -8.66 22.03 -14.53
C ASP A 573 -7.61 23.12 -14.28
N LYS A 574 -7.12 23.73 -15.37
CA LYS A 574 -6.22 24.87 -15.29
C LYS A 574 -7.05 26.13 -15.01
N ARG A 575 -7.10 26.56 -13.74
CA ARG A 575 -7.87 27.76 -13.32
C ARG A 575 -7.23 29.06 -13.82
N ARG A 576 -5.91 29.17 -13.66
CA ARG A 576 -5.08 30.30 -14.13
C ARG A 576 -3.64 29.85 -14.35
N LYS A 577 -2.78 30.72 -14.89
CA LYS A 577 -1.36 30.40 -15.09
C LYS A 577 -0.73 29.97 -13.74
N GLY A 578 -0.18 28.76 -13.70
CA GLY A 578 0.47 28.18 -12.52
C GLY A 578 -0.47 27.72 -11.40
N VAL A 579 -1.78 27.63 -11.61
CA VAL A 579 -2.73 27.11 -10.59
C VAL A 579 -3.71 26.11 -11.20
N TYR A 580 -3.72 24.91 -10.63
CA TYR A 580 -4.58 23.80 -11.01
C TYR A 580 -5.49 23.41 -9.84
N GLY A 581 -6.66 22.90 -10.18
CA GLY A 581 -7.66 22.42 -9.22
C GLY A 581 -8.91 21.97 -9.97
N PRO A 582 -9.88 21.34 -9.31
CA PRO A 582 -11.19 21.09 -9.92
C PRO A 582 -11.88 22.40 -10.33
N ALA A 583 -12.98 22.33 -11.09
CA ALA A 583 -13.86 23.47 -11.34
C ALA A 583 -14.17 24.28 -10.05
N LEU A 584 -14.34 25.60 -10.19
CA LEU A 584 -14.57 26.50 -9.04
C LEU A 584 -15.79 26.05 -8.23
N GLY A 585 -15.63 25.99 -6.90
CA GLY A 585 -16.65 25.51 -5.97
C GLY A 585 -16.69 24.00 -5.76
N LYS A 586 -15.98 23.21 -6.58
CA LYS A 586 -15.85 21.75 -6.41
C LYS A 586 -14.56 21.38 -5.69
N LYS A 587 -14.54 20.19 -5.10
CA LYS A 587 -13.37 19.59 -4.44
C LYS A 587 -13.01 18.27 -5.10
N CYS A 588 -11.72 18.00 -5.25
CA CYS A 588 -11.21 16.75 -5.80
C CYS A 588 -10.80 15.83 -4.66
N ILE A 589 -11.29 14.59 -4.66
CA ILE A 589 -10.92 13.58 -3.66
C ILE A 589 -10.07 12.52 -4.34
N LEU A 590 -8.81 12.46 -3.98
CA LEU A 590 -7.89 11.43 -4.44
C LEU A 590 -7.96 10.24 -3.49
N PHE A 591 -8.49 9.12 -3.97
CA PHE A 591 -8.37 7.83 -3.29
C PHE A 591 -7.19 7.06 -3.87
N ILE A 592 -6.18 6.76 -3.04
CA ILE A 592 -5.02 5.95 -3.42
C ILE A 592 -5.08 4.59 -2.74
N ASP A 593 -5.26 3.54 -3.52
CA ASP A 593 -5.20 2.16 -3.04
C ASP A 593 -3.76 1.64 -3.03
N ASP A 594 -3.47 0.76 -2.08
CA ASP A 594 -2.16 0.10 -1.90
C ASP A 594 -0.95 1.04 -1.96
N VAL A 595 -1.01 2.17 -1.23
CA VAL A 595 0.02 3.25 -1.26
C VAL A 595 1.44 2.76 -0.99
N ASN A 596 1.58 1.64 -0.28
CA ASN A 596 2.85 1.09 0.11
C ASN A 596 3.54 0.21 -0.95
N MET A 597 2.84 -0.15 -2.03
CA MET A 597 3.31 -1.06 -3.09
C MET A 597 4.44 -0.57 -4.01
N PRO A 598 4.64 0.74 -4.30
CA PRO A 598 5.71 1.16 -5.21
C PRO A 598 7.09 0.67 -4.75
N ASN A 599 7.92 0.24 -5.70
CA ASN A 599 9.27 -0.22 -5.41
C ASN A 599 10.11 0.90 -4.79
N GLU A 600 10.92 0.51 -3.83
CA GLU A 600 11.94 1.38 -3.26
C GLU A 600 13.11 1.53 -4.22
N GLU A 601 13.64 2.74 -4.33
CA GLU A 601 14.96 2.96 -4.93
C GLU A 601 16.05 2.31 -4.07
N ALA A 602 17.29 2.26 -4.58
CA ALA A 602 18.43 1.63 -3.90
C ALA A 602 18.66 2.11 -2.44
N TYR A 603 18.16 3.29 -2.08
CA TYR A 603 18.27 3.91 -0.76
C TYR A 603 16.94 4.03 0.00
N GLY A 604 15.91 3.25 -0.37
CA GLY A 604 14.64 3.13 0.38
C GLY A 604 13.57 4.19 0.06
N ALA A 605 13.89 5.21 -0.75
CA ALA A 605 12.91 6.23 -1.13
C ALA A 605 11.89 5.68 -2.14
N LYS A 606 10.63 6.10 -2.00
CA LYS A 606 9.53 5.80 -2.95
C LYS A 606 9.09 7.09 -3.64
N PRO A 607 9.56 7.39 -4.87
CA PRO A 607 9.26 8.66 -5.54
C PRO A 607 7.77 9.02 -5.65
N PRO A 608 6.84 8.08 -5.96
CA PRO A 608 5.41 8.40 -6.00
C PRO A 608 4.86 8.88 -4.64
N VAL A 609 5.33 8.28 -3.55
CA VAL A 609 4.90 8.64 -2.19
C VAL A 609 5.48 10.01 -1.81
N GLU A 610 6.73 10.29 -2.18
CA GLU A 610 7.37 11.59 -1.95
C GLU A 610 6.72 12.73 -2.76
N LEU A 611 6.23 12.43 -3.98
CA LEU A 611 5.44 13.37 -4.77
C LEU A 611 4.10 13.71 -4.09
N MET A 612 3.40 12.69 -3.56
CA MET A 612 2.16 12.90 -2.81
C MET A 612 2.40 13.63 -1.50
N ARG A 613 3.53 13.38 -0.84
CA ARG A 613 3.94 14.14 0.36
C ARG A 613 4.14 15.61 0.03
N GLN A 614 4.84 15.92 -1.06
CA GLN A 614 5.03 17.31 -1.49
C GLN A 614 3.70 18.01 -1.79
N LEU A 615 2.72 17.30 -2.35
CA LEU A 615 1.37 17.83 -2.55
C LEU A 615 0.74 18.26 -1.23
N ILE A 616 0.76 17.41 -0.20
CA ILE A 616 0.15 17.71 1.11
C ILE A 616 0.92 18.81 1.86
N ASP A 617 2.25 18.73 1.88
CA ASP A 617 3.09 19.63 2.67
C ASP A 617 3.07 21.07 2.13
N HIS A 618 3.07 21.23 0.79
CA HIS A 618 3.32 22.52 0.15
C HIS A 618 2.27 22.93 -0.89
N ASN A 619 1.28 22.08 -1.20
CA ASN A 619 0.25 22.32 -2.23
C ASN A 619 0.85 22.74 -3.58
N MET A 620 2.01 22.19 -3.93
CA MET A 620 2.75 22.56 -5.13
C MET A 620 3.48 21.39 -5.78
N TRP A 621 3.57 21.42 -7.10
CA TRP A 621 4.43 20.56 -7.93
C TRP A 621 5.22 21.40 -8.92
N PHE A 622 6.15 20.78 -9.65
CA PHE A 622 6.88 21.43 -10.73
C PHE A 622 6.32 20.96 -12.09
N GLU A 623 6.05 21.91 -12.99
CA GLU A 623 5.63 21.60 -14.37
C GLU A 623 6.83 21.07 -15.16
N GLN A 624 6.66 19.95 -15.87
CA GLN A 624 7.80 19.23 -16.48
C GLN A 624 8.43 19.95 -17.68
N LYS A 625 7.72 20.89 -18.32
CA LYS A 625 8.22 21.60 -19.52
C LYS A 625 9.02 22.84 -19.13
N ASP A 626 8.39 23.75 -18.38
CA ASP A 626 9.00 25.04 -18.02
C ASP A 626 9.74 25.00 -16.68
N MET A 627 9.66 23.88 -15.94
CA MET A 627 10.25 23.69 -14.61
C MET A 627 9.79 24.73 -13.56
N ILE A 628 8.60 25.31 -13.78
CA ILE A 628 8.00 26.34 -12.93
C ILE A 628 7.17 25.67 -11.82
N PRO A 629 7.20 26.19 -10.58
CA PRO A 629 6.30 25.74 -9.53
C PRO A 629 4.84 26.07 -9.84
N VAL A 630 3.99 25.06 -9.72
CA VAL A 630 2.55 25.09 -9.95
C VAL A 630 1.83 24.80 -8.64
N LYS A 631 0.83 25.61 -8.29
CA LYS A 631 -0.02 25.39 -7.11
C LYS A 631 -1.20 24.48 -7.44
N ILE A 632 -1.50 23.56 -6.53
CA ILE A 632 -2.62 22.63 -6.63
C ILE A 632 -3.54 22.88 -5.43
N LEU A 633 -4.80 23.22 -5.71
CA LEU A 633 -5.77 23.63 -4.69
C LEU A 633 -7.02 22.75 -4.72
N ASP A 634 -7.74 22.71 -3.59
CA ASP A 634 -9.00 21.99 -3.40
C ASP A 634 -8.90 20.47 -3.66
N VAL A 635 -7.79 19.88 -3.21
CA VAL A 635 -7.50 18.44 -3.31
C VAL A 635 -7.41 17.82 -1.92
N GLN A 636 -8.17 16.75 -1.68
CA GLN A 636 -8.15 15.96 -0.46
C GLN A 636 -7.65 14.54 -0.74
N LEU A 637 -7.00 13.91 0.25
CA LEU A 637 -6.45 12.56 0.12
C LEU A 637 -7.11 11.57 1.07
N ILE A 638 -7.49 10.41 0.51
CA ILE A 638 -7.87 9.20 1.22
C ILE A 638 -6.96 8.09 0.70
N ALA A 639 -6.41 7.28 1.58
CA ALA A 639 -5.47 6.22 1.21
C ALA A 639 -5.83 4.89 1.87
N ALA A 640 -5.41 3.79 1.26
CA ALA A 640 -5.48 2.45 1.83
C ALA A 640 -4.12 1.74 1.76
N VAL A 641 -3.82 0.96 2.80
CA VAL A 641 -2.54 0.25 2.95
C VAL A 641 -2.77 -1.18 3.44
N ASN A 642 -2.01 -2.10 2.88
CA ASN A 642 -1.90 -3.46 3.36
C ASN A 642 -0.64 -3.64 4.23
N PRO A 643 -0.78 -3.89 5.55
CA PRO A 643 0.33 -3.95 6.50
C PRO A 643 1.11 -5.27 6.45
N THR A 644 0.67 -6.29 5.70
CA THR A 644 1.23 -7.67 5.77
C THR A 644 2.69 -7.80 5.33
N ASN A 645 3.23 -6.81 4.61
CA ASN A 645 4.62 -6.81 4.14
C ASN A 645 5.41 -5.68 4.82
N PRO A 646 6.19 -5.98 5.89
CA PRO A 646 7.01 -4.99 6.58
C PRO A 646 8.06 -4.35 5.66
N GLU A 647 8.53 -5.11 4.66
CA GLU A 647 9.49 -4.67 3.64
C GLU A 647 8.95 -3.55 2.74
N THR A 648 7.62 -3.39 2.68
CA THR A 648 6.97 -2.32 1.92
C THR A 648 6.26 -1.38 2.90
N SER A 649 7.02 -0.75 3.80
CA SER A 649 6.46 0.24 4.73
C SER A 649 6.37 1.63 4.09
N ILE A 650 5.56 2.50 4.69
CA ILE A 650 5.43 3.92 4.30
C ILE A 650 6.27 4.77 5.25
N THR A 651 6.90 5.82 4.73
CA THR A 651 7.72 6.70 5.55
C THR A 651 6.87 7.42 6.61
N PRO A 652 7.36 7.54 7.87
CA PRO A 652 6.64 8.29 8.91
C PRO A 652 6.35 9.75 8.53
N ARG A 653 7.15 10.32 7.61
CA ARG A 653 6.93 11.67 7.10
C ARG A 653 5.68 11.79 6.24
N PHE A 654 5.26 10.72 5.57
CA PHE A 654 4.02 10.69 4.81
C PHE A 654 2.84 10.30 5.71
N SER A 655 2.99 9.28 6.57
CA SER A 655 1.88 8.81 7.43
C SER A 655 1.42 9.85 8.46
N ARG A 656 2.29 10.79 8.87
CA ARG A 656 1.97 11.88 9.81
C ARG A 656 0.77 12.75 9.41
N HIS A 657 0.43 12.80 8.13
CA HIS A 657 -0.65 13.64 7.61
C HIS A 657 -2.03 13.01 7.73
N PHE A 658 -2.11 11.71 8.02
CA PHE A 658 -3.34 10.96 7.99
C PHE A 658 -3.88 10.67 9.38
N ASN A 659 -5.20 10.67 9.49
CA ASN A 659 -5.89 9.98 10.57
C ASN A 659 -5.90 8.48 10.22
N ILE A 660 -5.29 7.65 11.05
CA ILE A 660 -5.07 6.23 10.76
C ILE A 660 -6.16 5.42 11.45
N VAL A 661 -6.95 4.68 10.67
CA VAL A 661 -8.01 3.80 11.19
C VAL A 661 -7.84 2.41 10.62
N ALA A 662 -7.83 1.41 11.49
CA ALA A 662 -7.70 0.02 11.12
C ALA A 662 -9.07 -0.62 10.84
N ILE A 663 -9.15 -1.37 9.74
CA ILE A 663 -10.25 -2.28 9.42
C ILE A 663 -9.73 -3.69 9.69
N ASN A 664 -10.20 -4.26 10.80
CA ASN A 664 -9.77 -5.57 11.27
C ASN A 664 -10.40 -6.69 10.44
N GLU A 665 -9.88 -7.90 10.61
CA GLU A 665 -10.49 -9.10 10.03
C GLU A 665 -11.90 -9.31 10.61
N PHE A 666 -12.81 -9.82 9.76
CA PHE A 666 -14.18 -10.09 10.19
C PHE A 666 -14.20 -11.20 11.22
N SER A 667 -15.04 -11.06 12.25
CA SER A 667 -15.34 -12.17 13.13
C SER A 667 -16.14 -13.25 12.39
N ASP A 668 -16.04 -14.48 12.88
CA ASP A 668 -16.77 -15.63 12.36
C ASP A 668 -18.26 -15.36 12.21
N GLN A 669 -18.87 -14.76 13.23
CA GLN A 669 -20.29 -14.44 13.25
C GLN A 669 -20.67 -13.46 12.14
N VAL A 670 -19.82 -12.46 11.86
CA VAL A 670 -20.04 -11.49 10.79
C VAL A 670 -19.89 -12.16 9.43
N MET A 671 -18.89 -13.02 9.25
CA MET A 671 -18.71 -13.78 8.00
C MET A 671 -19.93 -14.66 7.71
N VAL A 672 -20.39 -15.44 8.70
CA VAL A 672 -21.60 -16.27 8.57
C VAL A 672 -22.81 -15.40 8.22
N ALA A 673 -23.02 -14.29 8.93
CA ALA A 673 -24.14 -13.40 8.66
C ALA A 673 -24.13 -12.79 7.24
N ILE A 674 -22.95 -12.45 6.70
CA ILE A 674 -22.81 -11.90 5.34
C ILE A 674 -23.19 -12.97 4.31
N TYR A 675 -22.54 -14.14 4.35
CA TYR A 675 -22.71 -15.15 3.31
C TYR A 675 -24.03 -15.90 3.41
N SER A 676 -24.60 -16.05 4.61
CA SER A 676 -25.96 -16.56 4.78
C SER A 676 -27.00 -15.63 4.16
N LYS A 677 -26.84 -14.30 4.27
CA LYS A 677 -27.73 -13.34 3.58
C LYS A 677 -27.61 -13.41 2.06
N ILE A 678 -26.40 -13.62 1.53
CA ILE A 678 -26.17 -13.77 0.09
C ILE A 678 -26.80 -15.07 -0.43
N MET A 679 -26.60 -16.18 0.28
CA MET A 679 -27.19 -17.48 -0.05
C MET A 679 -28.72 -17.43 0.00
N LEU A 680 -29.29 -16.87 1.06
CA LEU A 680 -30.75 -16.68 1.18
C LEU A 680 -31.30 -15.86 0.02
N TRP A 681 -30.67 -14.71 -0.28
CA TRP A 681 -31.06 -13.86 -1.40
C TRP A 681 -31.05 -14.62 -2.73
N HIS A 682 -30.06 -15.49 -2.96
CA HIS A 682 -29.99 -16.28 -4.19
C HIS A 682 -31.08 -17.33 -4.28
N LEU A 683 -31.30 -18.09 -3.21
CA LEU A 683 -32.37 -19.11 -3.17
C LEU A 683 -33.75 -18.46 -3.41
N ASP A 684 -34.03 -17.33 -2.76
CA ASP A 684 -35.27 -16.58 -2.93
C ASP A 684 -35.41 -15.99 -4.35
N THR A 685 -34.32 -15.46 -4.91
CA THR A 685 -34.34 -14.80 -6.24
C THR A 685 -34.47 -15.81 -7.37
N ARG A 686 -33.85 -16.99 -7.25
CA ARG A 686 -33.96 -18.09 -8.23
C ARG A 686 -35.22 -18.93 -8.05
N GLY A 687 -35.94 -18.79 -6.94
CA GLY A 687 -37.20 -19.50 -6.71
C GLY A 687 -37.03 -20.93 -6.20
N PHE A 688 -35.97 -21.21 -5.44
CA PHE A 688 -35.82 -22.48 -4.74
C PHE A 688 -36.94 -22.67 -3.69
N SER A 689 -37.28 -23.92 -3.41
CA SER A 689 -38.21 -24.23 -2.33
C SER A 689 -37.58 -23.91 -0.97
N LYS A 690 -38.41 -23.59 0.04
CA LYS A 690 -37.94 -23.35 1.42
C LYS A 690 -37.34 -24.59 2.08
N GLU A 691 -37.44 -25.76 1.46
CA GLU A 691 -36.77 -26.98 1.93
C GLU A 691 -35.25 -26.84 1.86
N PHE A 692 -34.74 -25.91 1.04
CA PHE A 692 -33.32 -25.58 0.94
C PHE A 692 -32.83 -24.59 2.02
N ASP A 693 -33.71 -23.91 2.77
CA ASP A 693 -33.30 -22.95 3.81
C ASP A 693 -32.30 -23.54 4.85
N PRO A 694 -32.44 -24.81 5.32
CA PRO A 694 -31.49 -25.40 6.25
C PRO A 694 -30.07 -25.57 5.67
N CYS A 695 -29.91 -25.66 4.35
CA CYS A 695 -28.59 -25.84 3.74
C CYS A 695 -27.75 -24.55 3.79
N ILE A 696 -28.39 -23.38 3.97
CA ILE A 696 -27.71 -22.08 4.02
C ILE A 696 -26.70 -22.06 5.16
N GLU A 697 -27.15 -22.32 6.39
CA GLU A 697 -26.28 -22.29 7.57
C GLU A 697 -25.24 -23.41 7.52
N GLN A 698 -25.62 -24.58 7.00
CA GLN A 698 -24.73 -25.74 6.86
C GLN A 698 -23.57 -25.45 5.90
N ILE A 699 -23.85 -24.96 4.68
CA ILE A 699 -22.84 -24.66 3.67
C ILE A 699 -21.91 -23.53 4.13
N VAL A 700 -22.48 -22.46 4.69
CA VAL A 700 -21.68 -21.31 5.14
C VAL A 700 -20.79 -21.68 6.33
N SER A 701 -21.30 -22.44 7.30
CA SER A 701 -20.53 -22.93 8.44
C SER A 701 -19.47 -23.95 8.03
N ALA A 702 -19.79 -24.86 7.11
CA ALA A 702 -18.85 -25.82 6.54
C ALA A 702 -17.70 -25.11 5.80
N THR A 703 -18.02 -24.10 4.98
CA THR A 703 -17.02 -23.29 4.28
C THR A 703 -16.11 -22.56 5.28
N LEU A 704 -16.65 -22.06 6.39
CA LEU A 704 -15.88 -21.39 7.43
C LEU A 704 -14.93 -22.34 8.16
N ALA A 705 -15.43 -23.50 8.58
CA ALA A 705 -14.63 -24.52 9.23
C ALA A 705 -13.47 -24.97 8.33
N PHE A 706 -13.77 -25.24 7.06
CA PHE A 706 -12.79 -25.65 6.07
C PHE A 706 -11.75 -24.55 5.79
N TYR A 707 -12.18 -23.31 5.57
CA TYR A 707 -11.30 -22.17 5.36
C TYR A 707 -10.30 -21.99 6.52
N LYS A 708 -10.77 -22.09 7.77
CA LYS A 708 -9.91 -22.01 8.95
C LYS A 708 -8.92 -23.16 9.04
N ALA A 709 -9.35 -24.38 8.72
CA ALA A 709 -8.48 -25.53 8.66
C ALA A 709 -7.35 -25.34 7.62
N CYS A 710 -7.66 -24.77 6.45
CA CYS A 710 -6.66 -24.43 5.43
C CYS A 710 -5.66 -23.38 5.92
N LEU A 711 -6.12 -22.29 6.56
CA LEU A 711 -5.22 -21.24 7.08
C LEU A 711 -4.21 -21.77 8.11
N LEU A 712 -4.64 -22.74 8.94
CA LEU A 712 -3.78 -23.32 9.97
C LEU A 712 -2.74 -24.29 9.38
N ASN A 713 -3.16 -25.18 8.47
CA ASN A 713 -2.36 -26.31 8.00
C ASN A 713 -1.62 -26.05 6.67
N LEU A 714 -2.18 -25.26 5.76
CA LEU A 714 -1.64 -25.01 4.41
C LEU A 714 -0.95 -23.65 4.31
N ARG A 715 0.16 -23.47 5.04
CA ARG A 715 0.88 -22.19 5.07
C ARG A 715 1.80 -21.98 3.85
N PRO A 716 1.98 -20.74 3.39
CA PRO A 716 2.88 -20.45 2.27
C PRO A 716 4.33 -20.72 2.67
N THR A 717 5.02 -21.53 1.89
CA THR A 717 6.46 -21.83 2.04
C THR A 717 7.22 -21.40 0.78
N PRO A 718 8.57 -21.31 0.80
CA PRO A 718 9.34 -20.97 -0.41
C PRO A 718 9.12 -21.92 -1.60
N SER A 719 8.74 -23.18 -1.35
CA SER A 719 8.35 -24.15 -2.37
C SER A 719 6.87 -24.00 -2.77
N LYS A 720 5.98 -23.67 -1.83
CA LYS A 720 4.52 -23.53 -2.01
C LYS A 720 4.06 -22.07 -1.86
N VAL A 721 4.65 -21.15 -2.64
CA VAL A 721 4.38 -19.70 -2.53
C VAL A 721 2.95 -19.30 -2.92
N HIS A 722 2.23 -20.15 -3.65
CA HIS A 722 0.86 -19.94 -4.10
C HIS A 722 -0.19 -20.41 -3.08
N TYR A 723 0.22 -21.00 -1.95
CA TYR A 723 -0.67 -21.37 -0.84
C TYR A 723 -1.00 -20.13 0.02
N MET A 724 -1.51 -19.09 -0.65
CA MET A 724 -2.01 -17.89 0.00
C MET A 724 -3.53 -17.96 -0.02
N PHE A 725 -4.13 -18.14 1.16
CA PHE A 725 -5.57 -18.20 1.33
C PHE A 725 -6.09 -16.92 1.98
N ASN A 726 -7.15 -16.34 1.43
CA ASN A 726 -7.78 -15.13 1.95
C ASN A 726 -9.31 -15.22 1.83
N LEU A 727 -10.02 -14.18 2.30
CA LEU A 727 -11.49 -14.16 2.29
C LEU A 727 -12.11 -14.27 0.89
N ARG A 728 -11.36 -13.95 -0.19
CA ARG A 728 -11.84 -14.15 -1.56
C ARG A 728 -11.97 -15.63 -1.91
N ASP A 729 -11.20 -16.51 -1.30
CA ASP A 729 -11.32 -17.96 -1.54
C ASP A 729 -12.60 -18.51 -0.93
N PHE A 730 -12.93 -18.06 0.28
CA PHE A 730 -14.25 -18.28 0.87
C PHE A 730 -15.36 -17.79 -0.08
N ALA A 731 -15.23 -16.56 -0.59
CA ALA A 731 -16.21 -15.98 -1.51
C ALA A 731 -16.35 -16.80 -2.82
N LYS A 732 -15.24 -17.31 -3.38
CA LYS A 732 -15.21 -18.10 -4.61
C LYS A 732 -15.95 -19.44 -4.48
N VAL A 733 -15.86 -20.10 -3.31
CA VAL A 733 -16.63 -21.33 -3.05
C VAL A 733 -18.12 -21.02 -3.07
N ILE A 734 -18.54 -20.01 -2.31
CA ILE A 734 -19.95 -19.61 -2.28
C ILE A 734 -20.42 -19.18 -3.68
N GLN A 735 -19.66 -18.37 -4.40
CA GLN A 735 -19.98 -17.95 -5.77
C GLN A 735 -20.13 -19.13 -6.75
N GLY A 736 -19.38 -20.21 -6.56
CA GLY A 736 -19.56 -21.45 -7.31
C GLY A 736 -20.90 -22.13 -7.01
N VAL A 737 -21.26 -22.24 -5.73
CA VAL A 737 -22.57 -22.78 -5.31
C VAL A 737 -23.72 -21.91 -5.82
N LEU A 738 -23.53 -20.59 -5.92
CA LEU A 738 -24.50 -19.64 -6.50
C LEU A 738 -24.70 -19.79 -8.02
N LEU A 739 -23.97 -20.67 -8.71
CA LEU A 739 -24.29 -21.07 -10.08
C LEU A 739 -25.46 -22.05 -10.16
N SER A 740 -25.91 -22.59 -9.02
CA SER A 740 -27.07 -23.47 -8.93
C SER A 740 -28.37 -22.79 -9.34
N VAL A 741 -29.25 -23.59 -9.95
CA VAL A 741 -30.63 -23.22 -10.31
C VAL A 741 -31.58 -24.35 -9.91
N PRO A 742 -32.86 -24.07 -9.60
CA PRO A 742 -33.80 -25.09 -9.12
C PRO A 742 -34.05 -26.21 -10.14
N GLU A 743 -33.89 -25.94 -11.44
CA GLU A 743 -34.03 -26.94 -12.50
C GLU A 743 -32.85 -27.93 -12.54
N ALA A 744 -31.71 -27.56 -11.96
CA ALA A 744 -30.46 -28.31 -12.01
C ALA A 744 -30.12 -29.03 -10.69
N VAL A 745 -30.75 -28.62 -9.59
CA VAL A 745 -30.49 -29.14 -8.25
C VAL A 745 -31.79 -29.72 -7.71
N GLU A 746 -31.89 -31.05 -7.80
CA GLU A 746 -33.11 -31.77 -7.45
C GLU A 746 -33.36 -31.81 -5.94
N ASP A 747 -32.30 -31.95 -5.15
CA ASP A 747 -32.40 -32.17 -3.71
C ASP A 747 -31.29 -31.49 -2.90
N LEU A 748 -31.46 -31.53 -1.58
CA LEU A 748 -30.48 -31.01 -0.61
C LEU A 748 -29.11 -31.70 -0.74
N SER A 749 -29.09 -32.99 -1.11
CA SER A 749 -27.85 -33.75 -1.28
C SER A 749 -27.05 -33.27 -2.49
N ALA A 750 -27.72 -32.97 -3.61
CA ALA A 750 -27.09 -32.40 -4.80
C ALA A 750 -26.47 -31.02 -4.52
N MET A 751 -27.15 -30.16 -3.74
CA MET A 751 -26.58 -28.87 -3.34
C MET A 751 -25.30 -29.04 -2.49
N LYS A 752 -25.26 -30.03 -1.60
CA LYS A 752 -24.08 -30.35 -0.79
C LYS A 752 -22.95 -30.98 -1.62
N ARG A 753 -23.27 -31.83 -2.61
CA ARG A 753 -22.28 -32.34 -3.58
C ARG A 753 -21.66 -31.22 -4.40
N LEU A 754 -22.46 -30.27 -4.87
CA LEU A 754 -21.96 -29.08 -5.56
C LEU A 754 -20.99 -28.30 -4.67
N TRP A 755 -21.29 -28.14 -3.37
CA TRP A 755 -20.36 -27.51 -2.44
C TRP A 755 -19.02 -28.29 -2.35
N VAL A 756 -19.04 -29.62 -2.28
CA VAL A 756 -17.81 -30.43 -2.29
C VAL A 756 -17.02 -30.21 -3.57
N HIS A 757 -17.68 -30.19 -4.73
CA HIS A 757 -17.02 -29.87 -6.00
C HIS A 757 -16.34 -28.50 -5.96
N GLU A 758 -17.03 -27.48 -5.46
CA GLU A 758 -16.50 -26.11 -5.40
C GLU A 758 -15.33 -25.96 -4.41
N VAL A 759 -15.35 -26.70 -3.29
CA VAL A 759 -14.19 -26.77 -2.40
C VAL A 759 -12.98 -27.39 -3.12
N MET A 760 -13.19 -28.44 -3.92
CA MET A 760 -12.11 -29.03 -4.73
C MET A 760 -11.58 -28.02 -5.76
N ARG A 761 -12.46 -27.32 -6.49
CA ARG A 761 -12.04 -26.33 -7.51
C ARG A 761 -11.27 -25.14 -6.91
N VAL A 762 -11.59 -24.71 -5.69
CA VAL A 762 -10.95 -23.54 -5.07
C VAL A 762 -9.68 -23.90 -4.32
N TYR A 763 -9.68 -25.00 -3.55
CA TYR A 763 -8.58 -25.37 -2.65
C TYR A 763 -7.72 -26.52 -3.19
N TYR A 764 -8.33 -27.61 -3.66
CA TYR A 764 -7.60 -28.80 -4.10
C TYR A 764 -6.79 -28.53 -5.38
N ASP A 765 -7.34 -27.79 -6.36
CA ASP A 765 -6.64 -27.48 -7.61
C ASP A 765 -5.36 -26.64 -7.43
N ARG A 766 -5.12 -26.09 -6.23
CA ARG A 766 -3.86 -25.41 -5.85
C ARG A 766 -2.80 -26.34 -5.31
N LEU A 767 -3.17 -27.53 -4.85
CA LEU A 767 -2.27 -28.39 -4.09
C LEU A 767 -1.28 -29.09 -5.01
N VAL A 768 -0.05 -29.26 -4.51
CA VAL A 768 1.05 -29.87 -5.26
C VAL A 768 1.54 -31.15 -4.59
N SER A 769 1.34 -31.29 -3.28
CA SER A 769 1.85 -32.39 -2.47
C SER A 769 0.76 -33.42 -2.23
N GLU A 770 1.06 -34.70 -2.45
CA GLU A 770 0.13 -35.81 -2.17
C GLU A 770 -0.33 -35.81 -0.70
N GLU A 771 0.58 -35.50 0.24
CA GLU A 771 0.25 -35.34 1.66
C GLU A 771 -0.83 -34.28 1.91
N ASP A 772 -0.76 -33.14 1.20
CA ASP A 772 -1.73 -32.06 1.34
C ASP A 772 -3.08 -32.48 0.73
N CYS A 773 -3.06 -33.21 -0.40
CA CYS A 773 -4.26 -33.74 -1.05
C CYS A 773 -5.01 -34.72 -0.15
N ILE A 774 -4.29 -35.67 0.45
CA ILE A 774 -4.85 -36.64 1.40
C ILE A 774 -5.42 -35.92 2.63
N TRP A 775 -4.69 -34.94 3.17
CA TRP A 775 -5.18 -34.13 4.28
C TRP A 775 -6.48 -33.39 3.93
N LEU A 776 -6.56 -32.83 2.72
CA LEU A 776 -7.73 -32.11 2.26
C LEU A 776 -8.97 -33.01 2.22
N VAL A 777 -8.85 -34.20 1.62
CA VAL A 777 -9.96 -35.17 1.53
C VAL A 777 -10.40 -35.65 2.91
N ARG A 778 -9.47 -35.90 3.84
CA ARG A 778 -9.81 -36.23 5.24
C ARG A 778 -10.55 -35.10 5.93
N THR A 779 -10.16 -33.86 5.67
CA THR A 779 -10.82 -32.68 6.23
C THR A 779 -12.23 -32.51 5.63
N LEU A 780 -12.42 -32.81 4.34
CA LEU A 780 -13.73 -32.84 3.71
C LEU A 780 -14.67 -33.84 4.39
N HIS A 781 -14.22 -35.07 4.63
CA HIS A 781 -14.99 -36.08 5.36
C HIS A 781 -15.45 -35.58 6.73
N LEU A 782 -14.54 -34.99 7.50
CA LEU A 782 -14.84 -34.44 8.83
C LEU A 782 -15.85 -33.29 8.78
N VAL A 783 -15.65 -32.33 7.89
CA VAL A 783 -16.54 -31.16 7.76
C VAL A 783 -17.92 -31.55 7.22
N CYS A 784 -18.01 -32.50 6.29
CA CYS A 784 -19.30 -33.01 5.81
C CYS A 784 -20.10 -33.65 6.95
N HIS A 785 -19.44 -34.49 7.76
CA HIS A 785 -20.07 -35.14 8.89
C HIS A 785 -20.50 -34.14 9.97
N GLU A 786 -19.61 -33.23 10.40
CA GLU A 786 -19.87 -32.30 11.51
C GLU A 786 -20.79 -31.12 11.12
N ASN A 787 -20.56 -30.48 9.98
CA ASN A 787 -21.26 -29.24 9.60
C ASN A 787 -22.42 -29.48 8.64
N LEU A 788 -22.24 -30.34 7.63
CA LEU A 788 -23.31 -30.66 6.66
C LEU A 788 -24.26 -31.77 7.15
N LYS A 789 -23.93 -32.42 8.28
CA LYS A 789 -24.69 -33.52 8.88
C LYS A 789 -24.97 -34.66 7.90
N GLN A 790 -23.99 -34.98 7.05
CA GLN A 790 -24.09 -36.02 6.04
C GLN A 790 -22.74 -36.68 5.81
N ASP A 791 -22.73 -38.01 5.66
CA ASP A 791 -21.51 -38.74 5.32
C ASP A 791 -21.18 -38.52 3.83
N LEU A 792 -19.93 -38.18 3.55
CA LEU A 792 -19.43 -37.99 2.20
C LEU A 792 -19.44 -39.30 1.39
N ASN A 793 -19.21 -40.44 2.05
CA ASN A 793 -19.26 -41.76 1.41
C ASN A 793 -20.66 -42.12 0.91
N GLU A 794 -21.69 -41.79 1.70
CA GLU A 794 -23.08 -41.99 1.32
C GLU A 794 -23.50 -40.98 0.24
N MET A 795 -23.08 -39.72 0.38
CA MET A 795 -23.46 -38.65 -0.53
C MET A 795 -22.94 -38.86 -1.96
N CYS A 796 -21.73 -39.43 -2.09
CA CYS A 796 -21.04 -39.66 -3.35
C CYS A 796 -20.91 -41.16 -3.69
N SER A 797 -21.78 -42.01 -3.16
CA SER A 797 -21.69 -43.47 -3.32
C SER A 797 -21.70 -43.93 -4.79
N HIS A 798 -22.37 -43.18 -5.67
CA HIS A 798 -22.44 -43.47 -7.11
C HIS A 798 -21.10 -43.31 -7.84
N LEU A 799 -20.11 -42.65 -7.23
CA LEU A 799 -18.77 -42.49 -7.79
C LEU A 799 -17.83 -43.66 -7.44
N ALA A 800 -18.22 -44.54 -6.52
CA ALA A 800 -17.37 -45.63 -6.05
C ALA A 800 -17.40 -46.82 -7.02
N GLU A 801 -16.21 -47.29 -7.43
CA GLU A 801 -16.06 -48.42 -8.36
C GLU A 801 -15.99 -49.78 -7.64
N SER A 802 -15.79 -49.81 -6.31
CA SER A 802 -15.64 -51.04 -5.53
C SER A 802 -16.21 -50.95 -4.10
N GLU A 803 -16.63 -52.10 -3.53
CA GLU A 803 -17.04 -52.23 -2.12
C GLU A 803 -15.85 -52.66 -1.23
N PRO A 804 -15.66 -52.11 -0.02
CA PRO A 804 -16.49 -51.12 0.67
C PRO A 804 -16.34 -49.70 0.10
N ILE A 805 -17.45 -48.93 0.13
CA ILE A 805 -17.50 -47.54 -0.35
C ILE A 805 -16.57 -46.68 0.51
N ASN A 806 -15.45 -46.27 -0.05
CA ASN A 806 -14.52 -45.34 0.56
C ASN A 806 -14.14 -44.28 -0.47
N ILE A 807 -14.72 -43.09 -0.33
CA ILE A 807 -14.50 -41.99 -1.25
C ILE A 807 -13.15 -41.36 -0.95
N THR A 808 -12.19 -41.60 -1.82
CA THR A 808 -10.85 -41.02 -1.77
C THR A 808 -10.71 -39.90 -2.79
N GLU A 809 -9.48 -39.39 -2.93
CA GLU A 809 -9.12 -38.43 -3.97
C GLU A 809 -9.46 -38.94 -5.38
N TYR A 810 -9.32 -40.25 -5.63
CA TYR A 810 -9.54 -40.82 -6.96
C TYR A 810 -11.00 -40.73 -7.39
N GLU A 811 -11.93 -41.13 -6.52
CA GLU A 811 -13.38 -41.05 -6.79
C GLU A 811 -13.85 -39.59 -6.86
N LEU A 812 -13.34 -38.70 -6.01
CA LEU A 812 -13.71 -37.28 -6.04
C LEU A 812 -13.25 -36.56 -7.33
N ARG A 813 -12.25 -37.07 -8.04
CA ARG A 813 -11.88 -36.55 -9.38
C ARG A 813 -12.94 -36.83 -10.44
N ASN A 814 -13.82 -37.82 -10.22
CA ASN A 814 -14.96 -38.09 -11.08
C ASN A 814 -16.14 -37.13 -10.83
N LEU A 815 -16.14 -36.39 -9.71
CA LEU A 815 -17.16 -35.39 -9.40
C LEU A 815 -16.95 -34.13 -10.26
N ILE A 816 -17.50 -34.13 -11.47
CA ILE A 816 -17.36 -33.07 -12.46
C ILE A 816 -18.69 -32.35 -12.65
N TYR A 817 -18.64 -31.02 -12.66
CA TYR A 817 -19.77 -30.16 -13.03
C TYR A 817 -19.40 -29.35 -14.26
N CYS A 818 -20.29 -29.28 -15.25
CA CYS A 818 -20.13 -28.43 -16.44
C CYS A 818 -21.48 -28.01 -17.03
N ASP A 819 -21.46 -27.05 -17.96
CA ASP A 819 -22.66 -26.46 -18.56
C ASP A 819 -22.87 -26.78 -20.04
N PHE A 820 -21.99 -27.60 -20.63
CA PHE A 820 -21.99 -27.96 -22.05
C PHE A 820 -22.28 -29.45 -22.29
N THR A 821 -22.90 -30.13 -21.32
CA THR A 821 -23.36 -31.52 -21.48
C THR A 821 -24.43 -31.66 -22.57
N ASN A 822 -25.24 -30.63 -22.79
CA ASN A 822 -26.25 -30.60 -23.85
C ASN A 822 -25.96 -29.49 -24.87
N PRO A 823 -25.38 -29.81 -26.03
CA PRO A 823 -25.03 -28.81 -27.04
C PRO A 823 -26.25 -28.14 -27.70
N LYS A 824 -27.46 -28.71 -27.54
CA LYS A 824 -28.70 -28.22 -28.15
C LYS A 824 -29.56 -27.35 -27.23
N ALA A 825 -29.16 -27.18 -25.96
CA ALA A 825 -29.93 -26.41 -25.00
C ALA A 825 -29.75 -24.90 -25.24
N ASP A 826 -30.85 -24.15 -25.35
CA ASP A 826 -30.83 -22.69 -25.46
C ASP A 826 -30.26 -22.02 -24.20
N MET A 827 -30.48 -22.63 -23.02
CA MET A 827 -29.91 -22.19 -21.75
C MET A 827 -29.03 -23.29 -21.14
N ARG A 828 -27.75 -22.96 -20.95
CA ARG A 828 -26.71 -23.86 -20.43
C ARG A 828 -26.62 -23.78 -18.91
N HIS A 829 -27.09 -24.82 -18.23
CA HIS A 829 -27.12 -24.96 -16.77
C HIS A 829 -25.87 -25.68 -16.24
N TYR A 830 -25.37 -25.27 -15.09
CA TYR A 830 -24.22 -25.91 -14.43
C TYR A 830 -24.70 -27.18 -13.72
N LEU A 831 -24.38 -28.36 -14.29
CA LEU A 831 -24.93 -29.66 -13.91
C LEU A 831 -23.83 -30.67 -13.57
N GLU A 832 -24.17 -31.62 -12.69
CA GLU A 832 -23.33 -32.78 -12.41
C GLU A 832 -23.28 -33.71 -13.64
N VAL A 833 -22.09 -34.21 -13.95
CA VAL A 833 -21.87 -35.15 -15.06
C VAL A 833 -21.97 -36.57 -14.51
N GLU A 834 -23.00 -37.30 -14.93
CA GLU A 834 -23.20 -38.70 -14.52
C GLU A 834 -22.24 -39.67 -15.21
N ASP A 835 -21.97 -39.45 -16.52
CA ASP A 835 -21.11 -40.32 -17.33
C ASP A 835 -20.02 -39.51 -18.07
N ILE A 836 -18.77 -39.76 -17.69
CA ILE A 836 -17.58 -39.10 -18.24
C ILE A 836 -17.35 -39.50 -19.71
N ASP A 837 -17.70 -40.73 -20.11
CA ASP A 837 -17.48 -41.20 -21.48
C ASP A 837 -18.41 -40.47 -22.47
N THR A 838 -19.66 -40.20 -22.05
CA THR A 838 -20.57 -39.35 -22.85
C THR A 838 -20.03 -37.93 -22.99
N LEU A 839 -19.53 -37.34 -21.90
CA LEU A 839 -18.91 -36.02 -21.91
C LEU A 839 -17.70 -35.98 -22.84
N GLN A 840 -16.85 -37.02 -22.82
CA GLN A 840 -15.72 -37.12 -23.71
C GLN A 840 -16.16 -37.12 -25.18
N GLY A 841 -17.21 -37.87 -25.54
CA GLY A 841 -17.77 -37.86 -26.89
C GLY A 841 -18.29 -36.49 -27.33
N ILE A 842 -18.93 -35.75 -26.42
CA ILE A 842 -19.40 -34.38 -26.68
C ILE A 842 -18.22 -33.42 -26.91
N ILE A 843 -17.18 -33.50 -26.08
CA ILE A 843 -15.96 -32.68 -26.23
C ILE A 843 -15.24 -32.99 -27.55
N GLU A 844 -15.17 -34.25 -27.94
CA GLU A 844 -14.63 -34.65 -29.25
C GLU A 844 -15.44 -34.05 -30.40
N GLY A 845 -16.78 -33.99 -30.27
CA GLY A 845 -17.64 -33.24 -31.18
C GLY A 845 -17.23 -31.78 -31.32
N TYR A 846 -17.10 -31.05 -30.21
CA TYR A 846 -16.64 -29.65 -30.21
C TYR A 846 -15.23 -29.48 -30.77
N LEU A 847 -14.33 -30.46 -30.55
CA LEU A 847 -12.99 -30.43 -31.13
C LEU A 847 -13.04 -30.58 -32.66
N THR A 848 -13.91 -31.43 -33.19
CA THR A 848 -14.10 -31.57 -34.63
C THR A 848 -14.71 -30.30 -35.25
N GLU A 849 -15.67 -29.69 -34.58
CA GLU A 849 -16.25 -28.40 -35.00
C GLU A 849 -15.18 -27.31 -35.07
N TYR A 850 -14.40 -27.15 -33.99
CA TYR A 850 -13.29 -26.21 -33.94
C TYR A 850 -12.29 -26.43 -35.10
N ASN A 851 -11.91 -27.69 -35.35
CA ASN A 851 -10.94 -28.03 -36.39
C ASN A 851 -11.47 -27.77 -37.80
N ASN A 852 -12.78 -27.84 -38.01
CA ASN A 852 -13.41 -27.52 -39.29
C ASN A 852 -13.51 -25.99 -39.51
N MET A 853 -13.68 -25.21 -38.44
CA MET A 853 -13.79 -23.74 -38.53
C MET A 853 -12.44 -23.02 -38.52
N SER A 854 -11.45 -23.56 -37.81
CA SER A 854 -10.16 -22.90 -37.57
C SER A 854 -9.13 -23.18 -38.66
N LYS A 855 -8.36 -22.15 -39.03
CA LYS A 855 -7.18 -22.27 -39.91
C LYS A 855 -6.00 -22.99 -39.23
N LYS A 856 -5.98 -23.04 -37.89
CA LYS A 856 -4.94 -23.69 -37.08
C LYS A 856 -5.63 -24.82 -36.26
N PRO A 857 -5.71 -26.06 -36.80
CA PRO A 857 -6.38 -27.16 -36.12
C PRO A 857 -5.61 -27.61 -34.87
N LEU A 858 -6.35 -28.04 -33.87
CA LEU A 858 -5.85 -28.63 -32.62
C LEU A 858 -5.84 -30.16 -32.76
N ASN A 859 -4.64 -30.75 -32.75
CA ASN A 859 -4.47 -32.20 -32.68
C ASN A 859 -4.40 -32.65 -31.21
N LEU A 860 -5.57 -32.65 -30.54
CA LEU A 860 -5.69 -33.05 -29.14
C LEU A 860 -6.29 -34.43 -29.02
N VAL A 861 -5.68 -35.24 -28.15
CA VAL A 861 -6.26 -36.49 -27.67
C VAL A 861 -7.07 -36.16 -26.42
N MET A 862 -8.38 -36.41 -26.46
CA MET A 862 -9.24 -36.33 -25.27
C MET A 862 -9.14 -37.64 -24.46
N PHE A 863 -8.85 -37.49 -23.18
CA PHE A 863 -8.76 -38.52 -22.13
C PHE A 863 -9.10 -37.86 -20.79
N LYS A 864 -9.36 -38.66 -19.75
CA LYS A 864 -9.86 -38.21 -18.43
C LYS A 864 -9.18 -36.93 -17.90
N TYR A 865 -7.85 -36.90 -17.83
CA TYR A 865 -7.11 -35.72 -17.36
C TYR A 865 -7.34 -34.46 -18.22
N ALA A 866 -7.43 -34.59 -19.54
CA ALA A 866 -7.73 -33.46 -20.42
C ALA A 866 -9.17 -32.95 -20.20
N VAL A 867 -10.13 -33.85 -19.96
CA VAL A 867 -11.52 -33.50 -19.64
C VAL A 867 -11.62 -32.78 -18.29
N GLU A 868 -10.90 -33.25 -17.27
CA GLU A 868 -10.83 -32.59 -15.96
C GLU A 868 -10.32 -31.15 -16.08
N HIS A 869 -9.20 -30.92 -16.77
CA HIS A 869 -8.65 -29.57 -16.92
C HIS A 869 -9.51 -28.68 -17.83
N LEU A 870 -10.12 -29.23 -18.89
CA LEU A 870 -11.03 -28.48 -19.75
C LEU A 870 -12.25 -27.98 -18.98
N THR A 871 -12.84 -28.84 -18.14
CA THR A 871 -14.02 -28.49 -17.31
C THR A 871 -13.66 -27.48 -16.23
N ARG A 872 -12.45 -27.55 -15.63
CA ARG A 872 -11.92 -26.51 -14.74
C ARG A 872 -11.82 -25.16 -15.44
N ILE A 873 -11.22 -25.11 -16.63
CA ILE A 873 -11.08 -23.86 -17.40
C ILE A 873 -12.46 -23.31 -17.78
N ALA A 874 -13.38 -24.17 -18.23
CA ALA A 874 -14.75 -23.78 -18.54
C ALA A 874 -15.50 -23.22 -17.31
N ARG A 875 -15.33 -23.82 -16.13
CA ARG A 875 -15.87 -23.31 -14.85
C ARG A 875 -15.30 -21.92 -14.52
N ILE A 876 -14.01 -21.69 -14.77
CA ILE A 876 -13.39 -20.36 -14.59
C ILE A 876 -14.03 -19.34 -15.55
N LEU A 877 -14.25 -19.70 -16.81
CA LEU A 877 -14.87 -18.81 -17.82
C LEU A 877 -16.35 -18.52 -17.56
N LYS A 878 -17.07 -19.47 -16.96
CA LYS A 878 -18.49 -19.30 -16.61
C LYS A 878 -18.71 -18.27 -15.51
N GLN A 879 -17.74 -18.11 -14.60
CA GLN A 879 -17.85 -17.17 -13.49
C GLN A 879 -17.50 -15.74 -13.93
N PRO A 880 -18.37 -14.75 -13.70
CA PRO A 880 -18.05 -13.35 -14.01
C PRO A 880 -16.93 -12.83 -13.11
N ARG A 881 -16.02 -12.02 -13.65
CA ARG A 881 -14.82 -11.50 -12.96
C ARG A 881 -13.87 -12.59 -12.46
N SER A 882 -13.87 -13.74 -13.11
CA SER A 882 -12.96 -14.86 -12.83
C SER A 882 -11.90 -14.97 -13.92
N HIS A 883 -10.66 -15.13 -13.47
CA HIS A 883 -9.47 -15.25 -14.31
C HIS A 883 -8.74 -16.54 -13.94
N GLY A 884 -7.93 -17.10 -14.83
CA GLY A 884 -7.20 -18.36 -14.60
C GLY A 884 -5.70 -18.17 -14.56
N LEU A 885 -5.05 -18.85 -13.60
CA LEU A 885 -3.61 -19.02 -13.52
C LEU A 885 -3.30 -20.50 -13.72
N LEU A 886 -2.91 -20.87 -14.93
CA LEU A 886 -2.62 -22.24 -15.34
C LEU A 886 -1.14 -22.52 -15.11
N ILE A 887 -0.81 -23.40 -14.17
CA ILE A 887 0.57 -23.66 -13.78
C ILE A 887 0.95 -25.07 -14.20
N GLY A 888 2.02 -25.21 -14.98
CA GLY A 888 2.55 -26.53 -15.29
C GLY A 888 3.68 -26.50 -16.31
N VAL A 889 4.32 -27.64 -16.53
CA VAL A 889 5.42 -27.77 -17.49
C VAL A 889 4.97 -27.49 -18.92
N ASN A 890 5.89 -27.11 -19.80
CA ASN A 890 5.58 -26.88 -21.21
C ASN A 890 5.03 -28.16 -21.87
N GLY A 891 4.02 -27.99 -22.73
CA GLY A 891 3.39 -29.11 -23.44
C GLY A 891 2.36 -29.93 -22.63
N SER A 892 1.97 -29.46 -21.45
CA SER A 892 0.85 -30.02 -20.65
C SER A 892 -0.55 -29.78 -21.23
N GLY A 893 -0.67 -29.08 -22.36
CA GLY A 893 -1.95 -28.80 -23.02
C GLY A 893 -2.64 -27.50 -22.62
N LYS A 894 -2.07 -26.69 -21.71
CA LYS A 894 -2.65 -25.42 -21.21
C LYS A 894 -3.23 -24.51 -22.31
N GLN A 895 -2.45 -24.22 -23.35
CA GLN A 895 -2.86 -23.35 -24.46
C GLN A 895 -4.02 -23.95 -25.24
N SER A 896 -3.87 -25.20 -25.66
CA SER A 896 -4.82 -25.89 -26.52
C SER A 896 -6.17 -26.12 -25.82
N LEU A 897 -6.15 -26.49 -24.54
CA LEU A 897 -7.37 -26.65 -23.73
C LEU A 897 -8.06 -25.32 -23.48
N THR A 898 -7.31 -24.23 -23.22
CA THR A 898 -7.90 -22.89 -23.07
C THR A 898 -8.59 -22.44 -24.35
N ARG A 899 -7.97 -22.68 -25.50
CA ARG A 899 -8.55 -22.33 -26.80
C ARG A 899 -9.82 -23.11 -27.09
N LEU A 900 -9.84 -24.41 -26.76
CA LEU A 900 -11.04 -25.22 -26.89
C LEU A 900 -12.14 -24.79 -25.92
N ALA A 901 -11.81 -24.49 -24.65
CA ALA A 901 -12.78 -24.00 -23.68
C ALA A 901 -13.43 -22.67 -24.10
N ALA A 902 -12.64 -21.74 -24.67
CA ALA A 902 -13.16 -20.50 -25.23
C ALA A 902 -14.12 -20.76 -26.40
N HIS A 903 -13.82 -21.75 -27.25
CA HIS A 903 -14.73 -22.14 -28.34
C HIS A 903 -16.03 -22.76 -27.82
N ILE A 904 -15.95 -23.68 -26.85
CA ILE A 904 -17.13 -24.31 -26.23
C ILE A 904 -18.05 -23.25 -25.61
N THR A 905 -17.47 -22.25 -24.95
CA THR A 905 -18.22 -21.14 -24.33
C THR A 905 -18.63 -20.05 -25.31
N GLU A 906 -18.26 -20.16 -26.59
CA GLU A 906 -18.51 -19.15 -27.64
C GLU A 906 -17.89 -17.78 -27.35
N TYR A 907 -16.79 -17.76 -26.61
CA TYR A 907 -16.07 -16.54 -26.27
C TYR A 907 -15.00 -16.23 -27.33
N GLU A 908 -14.77 -14.94 -27.58
CA GLU A 908 -13.74 -14.53 -28.53
C GLU A 908 -12.35 -14.79 -27.92
N PHE A 909 -11.54 -15.60 -28.60
CA PHE A 909 -10.20 -15.95 -28.15
C PHE A 909 -9.15 -14.98 -28.73
N PHE A 910 -8.34 -14.37 -27.86
CA PHE A 910 -7.21 -13.52 -28.24
C PHE A 910 -5.91 -14.02 -27.60
N GLN A 911 -4.88 -14.17 -28.43
CA GLN A 911 -3.51 -14.49 -28.00
C GLN A 911 -2.54 -13.55 -28.74
N PRO A 912 -1.69 -12.78 -28.03
CA PRO A 912 -0.70 -11.91 -28.67
C PRO A 912 0.27 -12.70 -29.55
N GLU A 913 0.48 -12.27 -30.80
CA GLU A 913 1.47 -12.87 -31.69
C GLU A 913 2.78 -12.07 -31.62
N ILE A 914 3.80 -12.65 -30.97
CA ILE A 914 5.07 -11.95 -30.77
C ILE A 914 5.94 -12.06 -32.02
N THR A 915 6.23 -10.90 -32.59
CA THR A 915 7.20 -10.74 -33.67
C THR A 915 8.55 -10.26 -33.11
N ARG A 916 9.61 -10.27 -33.94
CA ARG A 916 10.92 -9.74 -33.52
C ARG A 916 10.90 -8.22 -33.24
N THR A 917 9.92 -7.50 -33.78
CA THR A 917 9.73 -6.06 -33.56
C THR A 917 8.76 -5.76 -32.42
N TYR A 918 8.22 -6.79 -31.76
CA TYR A 918 7.25 -6.63 -30.69
C TYR A 918 7.83 -5.84 -29.54
N SER A 919 7.20 -4.71 -29.27
CA SER A 919 7.62 -3.75 -28.26
C SER A 919 6.44 -3.40 -27.36
N LYS A 920 6.72 -2.67 -26.28
CA LYS A 920 5.69 -2.17 -25.37
C LYS A 920 4.55 -1.41 -26.08
N ASN A 921 4.85 -0.71 -27.18
CA ASN A 921 3.82 0.01 -27.94
C ASN A 921 2.83 -0.93 -28.63
N GLU A 922 3.31 -2.05 -29.20
CA GLU A 922 2.46 -3.07 -29.82
C GLU A 922 1.60 -3.75 -28.75
N TRP A 923 2.19 -4.08 -27.59
CA TRP A 923 1.46 -4.59 -26.43
C TRP A 923 0.33 -3.64 -25.96
N CYS A 924 0.61 -2.34 -25.86
CA CYS A 924 -0.43 -1.37 -25.52
C CYS A 924 -1.56 -1.31 -26.58
N GLN A 925 -1.24 -1.48 -27.87
CA GLN A 925 -2.26 -1.53 -28.92
C GLN A 925 -3.12 -2.80 -28.86
N ASP A 926 -2.51 -3.95 -28.56
CA ASP A 926 -3.22 -5.21 -28.33
C ASP A 926 -4.19 -5.07 -27.15
N LEU A 927 -3.72 -4.54 -26.02
CA LEU A 927 -4.56 -4.27 -24.85
C LEU A 927 -5.72 -3.31 -25.17
N LYS A 928 -5.47 -2.22 -25.90
CA LYS A 928 -6.53 -1.30 -26.34
C LYS A 928 -7.59 -2.04 -27.17
N THR A 929 -7.16 -2.92 -28.05
CA THR A 929 -8.05 -3.70 -28.93
C THR A 929 -8.90 -4.66 -28.12
N ILE A 930 -8.29 -5.41 -27.18
CA ILE A 930 -8.99 -6.36 -26.31
C ILE A 930 -10.02 -5.64 -25.45
N ILE A 931 -9.63 -4.55 -24.77
CA ILE A 931 -10.52 -3.80 -23.88
C ILE A 931 -11.69 -3.17 -24.66
N ARG A 932 -11.44 -2.67 -25.88
CA ARG A 932 -12.50 -2.15 -26.75
C ARG A 932 -13.47 -3.24 -27.20
N LYS A 933 -12.97 -4.44 -27.53
CA LYS A 933 -13.82 -5.58 -27.91
C LYS A 933 -14.69 -6.04 -26.75
N ALA A 934 -14.09 -6.22 -25.57
CA ALA A 934 -14.75 -6.60 -24.33
C ALA A 934 -15.71 -5.53 -23.76
N SER A 935 -16.03 -4.48 -24.52
CA SER A 935 -17.01 -3.45 -24.14
C SER A 935 -17.91 -3.02 -25.31
N ALA A 936 -17.66 -3.53 -26.52
CA ALA A 936 -18.40 -3.17 -27.73
C ALA A 936 -19.65 -4.02 -27.95
N SER A 937 -19.64 -5.25 -27.45
CA SER A 937 -20.71 -6.24 -27.61
C SER A 937 -21.02 -6.93 -26.29
N ASP A 938 -22.13 -7.68 -26.23
CA ASP A 938 -22.42 -8.56 -25.10
C ASP A 938 -21.54 -9.84 -25.09
N ALA A 939 -20.69 -10.03 -26.10
CA ALA A 939 -19.77 -11.17 -26.18
C ALA A 939 -18.57 -11.03 -25.24
N HIS A 940 -18.26 -12.12 -24.53
CA HIS A 940 -17.10 -12.23 -23.65
C HIS A 940 -15.81 -12.49 -24.45
N VAL A 941 -14.68 -12.06 -23.90
CA VAL A 941 -13.36 -12.18 -24.53
C VAL A 941 -12.40 -12.92 -23.59
N VAL A 942 -11.62 -13.86 -24.13
CA VAL A 942 -10.58 -14.60 -23.41
C VAL A 942 -9.20 -14.17 -23.92
N LEU A 943 -8.41 -13.56 -23.05
CA LEU A 943 -6.99 -13.27 -23.28
C LEU A 943 -6.13 -14.39 -22.72
N LEU A 944 -5.37 -15.09 -23.57
CA LEU A 944 -4.33 -16.03 -23.13
C LEU A 944 -2.94 -15.39 -23.24
N MET A 945 -2.19 -15.42 -22.15
CA MET A 945 -0.78 -15.03 -22.11
C MET A 945 0.09 -16.19 -21.60
N GLU A 946 1.05 -16.60 -22.41
CA GLU A 946 2.03 -17.62 -22.03
C GLU A 946 3.31 -16.99 -21.47
N GLU A 947 4.03 -17.72 -20.62
CA GLU A 947 5.30 -17.24 -20.05
C GLU A 947 6.34 -16.86 -21.10
N ALA A 948 6.42 -17.61 -22.20
CA ALA A 948 7.32 -17.30 -23.33
C ALA A 948 6.96 -15.96 -24.01
N GLN A 949 5.75 -15.46 -23.79
CA GLN A 949 5.25 -14.22 -24.36
C GLN A 949 5.52 -12.98 -23.50
N ILE A 950 6.01 -13.18 -22.28
CA ILE A 950 6.33 -12.09 -21.35
C ILE A 950 7.76 -11.62 -21.62
N LEU A 951 7.90 -10.62 -22.50
CA LEU A 951 9.20 -10.03 -22.84
C LEU A 951 9.72 -9.10 -21.73
N GLU A 952 8.82 -8.30 -21.15
CA GLU A 952 9.12 -7.34 -20.10
C GLU A 952 8.22 -7.56 -18.87
N GLU A 953 8.76 -7.32 -17.68
CA GLU A 953 7.99 -7.41 -16.42
C GLU A 953 6.92 -6.31 -16.29
N SER A 954 6.96 -5.29 -17.15
CA SER A 954 5.92 -4.25 -17.27
C SER A 954 4.61 -4.83 -17.82
N MET A 955 4.66 -5.86 -18.69
CA MET A 955 3.47 -6.51 -19.25
C MET A 955 2.66 -7.24 -18.16
N VAL A 956 3.35 -7.90 -17.23
CA VAL A 956 2.70 -8.61 -16.09
C VAL A 956 1.99 -7.62 -15.18
N GLU A 957 2.58 -6.44 -14.99
CA GLU A 957 1.97 -5.37 -14.20
C GLU A 957 0.72 -4.78 -14.88
N ASP A 958 0.78 -4.54 -16.18
CA ASP A 958 -0.38 -4.12 -16.96
C ASP A 958 -1.52 -5.13 -16.82
N VAL A 959 -1.22 -6.42 -16.95
CA VAL A 959 -2.21 -7.50 -16.72
C VAL A 959 -2.75 -7.45 -15.28
N CYS A 960 -1.91 -7.27 -14.26
CA CYS A 960 -2.36 -7.16 -12.87
C CYS A 960 -3.26 -5.95 -12.62
N ASN A 961 -3.01 -4.83 -13.29
CA ASN A 961 -3.86 -3.65 -13.25
C ASN A 961 -5.24 -3.96 -13.86
N VAL A 962 -5.29 -4.68 -14.99
CA VAL A 962 -6.55 -5.14 -15.59
C VAL A 962 -7.29 -6.14 -14.68
N LEU A 963 -6.58 -7.10 -14.09
CA LEU A 963 -7.17 -8.08 -13.15
C LEU A 963 -7.84 -7.42 -11.94
N THR A 964 -7.30 -6.28 -11.48
CA THR A 964 -7.76 -5.63 -10.24
C THR A 964 -8.81 -4.54 -10.53
N PHE A 965 -8.61 -3.74 -11.58
CA PHE A 965 -9.41 -2.53 -11.87
C PHE A 965 -10.14 -2.56 -13.20
N GLY A 966 -9.73 -3.41 -14.14
CA GLY A 966 -10.24 -3.42 -15.51
C GLY A 966 -9.59 -2.39 -16.43
N GLU A 967 -8.54 -1.70 -15.99
CA GLU A 967 -7.78 -0.76 -16.85
C GLU A 967 -6.28 -0.77 -16.57
N VAL A 968 -5.53 -0.27 -17.55
CA VAL A 968 -4.12 0.11 -17.41
C VAL A 968 -4.02 1.64 -17.36
N PRO A 969 -3.33 2.23 -16.36
CA PRO A 969 -3.15 3.67 -16.27
C PRO A 969 -2.52 4.26 -17.54
N ASN A 970 -3.03 5.40 -17.99
CA ASN A 970 -2.55 6.12 -19.19
C ASN A 970 -2.55 5.30 -20.49
N LEU A 971 -3.33 4.21 -20.57
CA LEU A 971 -3.48 3.44 -21.81
C LEU A 971 -4.19 4.25 -22.90
N PHE A 972 -5.37 4.80 -22.57
CA PHE A 972 -6.17 5.61 -23.50
C PHE A 972 -5.87 7.10 -23.36
N ALA A 973 -5.70 7.78 -24.50
CA ALA A 973 -5.63 9.24 -24.55
C ALA A 973 -6.97 9.88 -24.15
N LEU A 974 -6.99 11.18 -23.83
CA LEU A 974 -8.20 11.87 -23.35
C LEU A 974 -9.34 11.82 -24.38
N ASP A 975 -9.00 12.06 -25.63
CA ASP A 975 -9.83 11.98 -26.82
C ASP A 975 -10.38 10.56 -27.01
N GLU A 976 -9.54 9.52 -26.92
CA GLU A 976 -10.02 8.13 -26.97
C GLU A 976 -10.96 7.78 -25.80
N LYS A 977 -10.71 8.33 -24.60
CA LYS A 977 -11.60 8.12 -23.44
C LYS A 977 -12.96 8.76 -23.64
N MET A 978 -13.02 9.94 -24.25
CA MET A 978 -14.29 10.59 -24.58
C MET A 978 -15.09 9.75 -25.58
N ASP A 979 -14.45 9.22 -26.61
CA ASP A 979 -15.09 8.32 -27.58
C ASP A 979 -15.67 7.05 -26.92
N LEU A 980 -14.93 6.45 -25.98
CA LEU A 980 -15.40 5.31 -25.20
C LEU A 980 -16.63 5.68 -24.35
N CYS A 981 -16.59 6.84 -23.69
CA CYS A 981 -17.72 7.31 -22.87
C CYS A 981 -18.97 7.57 -23.72
N GLU A 982 -18.84 8.09 -24.94
CA GLU A 982 -19.99 8.28 -25.85
C GLU A 982 -20.62 6.95 -26.27
N ARG A 983 -19.80 5.95 -26.60
CA ARG A 983 -20.30 4.60 -26.93
C ARG A 983 -21.03 3.98 -25.73
N ILE A 984 -20.43 4.06 -24.55
CA ILE A 984 -21.01 3.50 -23.32
C ILE A 984 -22.27 4.26 -22.91
N ARG A 985 -22.35 5.57 -23.15
CA ARG A 985 -23.58 6.35 -22.95
C ARG A 985 -24.74 5.81 -23.79
N SER A 986 -24.48 5.33 -25.00
CA SER A 986 -25.51 4.72 -25.83
C SER A 986 -26.02 3.39 -25.25
N LEU A 987 -25.15 2.61 -24.60
CA LEU A 987 -25.50 1.37 -23.90
C LEU A 987 -26.22 1.65 -22.57
N ASP A 988 -25.76 2.65 -21.83
CA ASP A 988 -26.37 3.08 -20.57
C ASP A 988 -27.82 3.57 -20.78
N ARG A 989 -28.08 4.34 -21.84
CA ARG A 989 -29.44 4.77 -22.22
C ARG A 989 -30.41 3.62 -22.56
N LYS A 990 -29.89 2.45 -22.94
CA LYS A 990 -30.71 1.26 -23.20
C LYS A 990 -31.10 0.50 -21.94
N ARG A 991 -30.47 0.80 -20.78
CA ARG A 991 -30.79 0.19 -19.49
C ARG A 991 -32.04 0.80 -18.88
N ASP A 992 -32.63 0.09 -17.92
CA ASP A 992 -33.72 0.59 -17.10
C ASP A 992 -33.34 1.89 -16.39
N LYS A 993 -34.29 2.84 -16.33
CA LYS A 993 -34.08 4.19 -15.76
C LYS A 993 -33.48 4.19 -14.34
N VAL A 994 -33.71 3.13 -13.56
CA VAL A 994 -33.19 2.99 -12.19
C VAL A 994 -31.70 2.61 -12.17
N LEU A 995 -31.21 1.96 -13.22
CA LEU A 995 -29.82 1.48 -13.36
C LEU A 995 -28.97 2.40 -14.24
N GLN A 996 -29.58 3.43 -14.85
CA GLN A 996 -28.86 4.42 -15.64
C GLN A 996 -27.90 5.21 -14.76
N SER A 997 -26.70 5.45 -15.29
CA SER A 997 -25.75 6.34 -14.65
C SER A 997 -26.26 7.79 -14.68
N ASP A 998 -25.66 8.65 -13.84
CA ASP A 998 -25.94 10.10 -13.85
C ASP A 998 -25.50 10.81 -15.16
N GLY A 999 -24.98 10.07 -16.14
CA GLY A 999 -24.49 10.56 -17.42
C GLY A 999 -23.15 11.29 -17.35
N SER A 1000 -22.56 11.41 -16.15
CA SER A 1000 -21.25 12.03 -15.95
C SER A 1000 -20.16 11.19 -16.63
N THR A 1001 -19.10 11.85 -17.10
CA THR A 1001 -17.97 11.14 -17.72
C THR A 1001 -17.27 10.18 -16.75
N VAL A 1002 -17.30 10.48 -15.46
CA VAL A 1002 -16.73 9.61 -14.41
C VAL A 1002 -17.60 8.38 -14.20
N ALA A 1003 -18.91 8.53 -14.08
CA ALA A 1003 -19.81 7.39 -13.91
C ALA A 1003 -19.85 6.49 -15.15
N LEU A 1004 -19.91 7.08 -16.35
CA LEU A 1004 -19.86 6.33 -17.61
C LEU A 1004 -18.55 5.56 -17.78
N TYR A 1005 -17.42 6.16 -17.41
CA TYR A 1005 -16.13 5.48 -17.45
C TYR A 1005 -16.04 4.35 -16.41
N ASN A 1006 -16.57 4.54 -15.20
CA ASN A 1006 -16.67 3.46 -14.22
C ASN A 1006 -17.58 2.32 -14.71
N PHE A 1007 -18.68 2.65 -15.39
CA PHE A 1007 -19.56 1.66 -15.99
C PHE A 1007 -18.85 0.87 -17.11
N PHE A 1008 -18.05 1.55 -17.93
CA PHE A 1008 -17.14 0.90 -18.88
C PHE A 1008 -16.19 -0.09 -18.19
N LEU A 1009 -15.51 0.32 -17.12
CA LEU A 1009 -14.60 -0.56 -16.38
C LEU A 1009 -15.31 -1.77 -15.78
N GLN A 1010 -16.53 -1.59 -15.27
CA GLN A 1010 -17.34 -2.70 -14.76
C GLN A 1010 -17.67 -3.71 -15.86
N THR A 1011 -18.05 -3.22 -17.04
CA THR A 1011 -18.36 -4.04 -18.21
C THR A 1011 -17.13 -4.84 -18.64
N VAL A 1012 -15.97 -4.18 -18.75
CA VAL A 1012 -14.70 -4.84 -19.08
C VAL A 1012 -14.37 -5.95 -18.08
N ARG A 1013 -14.54 -5.71 -16.77
CA ARG A 1013 -14.26 -6.74 -15.74
C ARG A 1013 -15.21 -7.93 -15.79
N GLU A 1014 -16.44 -7.71 -16.23
CA GLU A 1014 -17.45 -8.76 -16.34
C GLU A 1014 -17.26 -9.60 -17.61
N GLN A 1015 -16.81 -8.97 -18.70
CA GLN A 1015 -16.71 -9.60 -20.02
C GLN A 1015 -15.31 -10.11 -20.38
N LEU A 1016 -14.25 -9.58 -19.76
CA LEU A 1016 -12.86 -9.98 -20.04
C LEU A 1016 -12.39 -11.06 -19.05
N HIS A 1017 -12.04 -12.22 -19.60
CA HIS A 1017 -11.38 -13.30 -18.87
C HIS A 1017 -9.91 -13.36 -19.27
N ILE A 1018 -9.02 -13.52 -18.30
CA ILE A 1018 -7.57 -13.53 -18.52
C ILE A 1018 -7.05 -14.88 -18.05
N MET A 1019 -6.34 -15.57 -18.92
CA MET A 1019 -5.70 -16.86 -18.67
C MET A 1019 -4.19 -16.68 -18.78
N ILE A 1020 -3.48 -16.92 -17.68
CA ILE A 1020 -2.03 -16.79 -17.62
C ILE A 1020 -1.43 -18.19 -17.45
N ALA A 1021 -0.56 -18.59 -18.38
CA ALA A 1021 0.10 -19.88 -18.35
C ALA A 1021 1.57 -19.72 -17.92
N LEU A 1022 1.92 -20.18 -16.71
CA LEU A 1022 3.27 -20.11 -16.15
C LEU A 1022 3.89 -21.49 -15.96
N ASN A 1023 5.22 -21.58 -16.07
CA ASN A 1023 5.98 -22.79 -15.77
C ASN A 1023 6.60 -22.73 -14.36
N PRO A 1024 6.25 -23.66 -13.45
CA PRO A 1024 6.78 -23.64 -12.08
C PRO A 1024 8.29 -23.92 -12.00
N THR A 1025 8.93 -24.43 -13.06
CA THR A 1025 10.37 -24.70 -13.08
C THR A 1025 11.22 -23.44 -13.27
N ASP A 1026 10.65 -22.35 -13.79
CA ASP A 1026 11.38 -21.09 -13.95
C ASP A 1026 11.65 -20.45 -12.57
N LYS A 1027 12.87 -19.93 -12.37
CA LYS A 1027 13.24 -19.17 -11.17
C LYS A 1027 12.40 -17.89 -11.04
N ARG A 1028 11.96 -17.30 -12.17
CA ARG A 1028 11.15 -16.07 -12.21
C ARG A 1028 9.72 -16.29 -11.71
N PHE A 1029 9.19 -17.51 -11.80
CA PHE A 1029 7.83 -17.85 -11.34
C PHE A 1029 7.58 -17.39 -9.89
N ARG A 1030 8.47 -17.76 -8.97
CA ARG A 1030 8.33 -17.39 -7.54
C ARG A 1030 8.48 -15.89 -7.30
N GLN A 1031 9.36 -15.24 -8.06
CA GLN A 1031 9.58 -13.80 -7.96
C GLN A 1031 8.33 -13.03 -8.42
N ARG A 1032 7.69 -13.46 -9.51
CA ARG A 1032 6.45 -12.86 -10.02
C ARG A 1032 5.29 -13.00 -9.05
N LEU A 1033 5.06 -14.18 -8.48
CA LEU A 1033 3.97 -14.37 -7.50
C LEU A 1033 4.15 -13.53 -6.23
N ARG A 1034 5.39 -13.30 -5.79
CA ARG A 1034 5.69 -12.42 -4.65
C ARG A 1034 5.52 -10.94 -4.99
N LYS A 1035 6.02 -10.52 -6.16
CA LYS A 1035 5.96 -9.13 -6.62
C LYS A 1035 4.55 -8.70 -7.01
N TYR A 1036 3.75 -9.63 -7.54
CA TYR A 1036 2.41 -9.39 -8.05
C TYR A 1036 1.38 -10.33 -7.37
N PRO A 1037 0.96 -10.04 -6.13
CA PRO A 1037 -0.02 -10.85 -5.40
C PRO A 1037 -1.39 -10.96 -6.10
N ALA A 1038 -1.71 -9.99 -6.98
CA ALA A 1038 -2.93 -10.01 -7.78
C ALA A 1038 -3.08 -11.29 -8.62
N LEU A 1039 -1.98 -11.89 -9.07
CA LEU A 1039 -1.98 -13.15 -9.82
C LEU A 1039 -2.57 -14.31 -9.02
N VAL A 1040 -2.33 -14.35 -7.70
CA VAL A 1040 -2.86 -15.40 -6.81
C VAL A 1040 -4.24 -15.00 -6.28
N ASN A 1041 -4.42 -13.72 -5.93
CA ASN A 1041 -5.64 -13.25 -5.27
C ASN A 1041 -6.83 -13.09 -6.23
N CYS A 1042 -6.59 -12.76 -7.49
CA CYS A 1042 -7.65 -12.52 -8.48
C CYS A 1042 -7.92 -13.75 -9.37
N CYS A 1043 -6.93 -14.62 -9.60
CA CYS A 1043 -7.11 -15.79 -10.44
C CYS A 1043 -7.54 -17.03 -9.64
N ALA A 1044 -8.25 -17.95 -10.29
CA ALA A 1044 -8.35 -19.35 -9.90
C ALA A 1044 -7.11 -20.07 -10.42
N ILE A 1045 -6.50 -20.91 -9.59
CA ILE A 1045 -5.28 -21.63 -9.94
C ILE A 1045 -5.69 -23.03 -10.38
N ASP A 1046 -5.18 -23.45 -11.54
CA ASP A 1046 -5.30 -24.83 -12.01
C ASP A 1046 -3.88 -25.39 -12.22
N TRP A 1047 -3.52 -26.38 -11.39
CA TRP A 1047 -2.20 -27.01 -11.43
C TRP A 1047 -2.18 -28.24 -12.33
N PHE A 1048 -1.43 -28.16 -13.42
CA PHE A 1048 -1.21 -29.25 -14.36
C PHE A 1048 -0.09 -30.16 -13.85
N HIS A 1049 -0.49 -31.27 -13.22
CA HIS A 1049 0.44 -32.32 -12.79
C HIS A 1049 1.03 -33.10 -13.97
N ILE A 1050 2.10 -33.85 -13.70
CA ILE A 1050 2.63 -34.81 -14.67
C ILE A 1050 1.56 -35.89 -14.91
N TRP A 1051 1.44 -36.36 -16.15
CA TRP A 1051 0.45 -37.37 -16.51
C TRP A 1051 0.67 -38.67 -15.72
N ALA A 1052 -0.39 -39.13 -15.06
CA ALA A 1052 -0.39 -40.40 -14.36
C ALA A 1052 -0.38 -41.59 -15.35
N ASN A 1053 -0.10 -42.79 -14.82
CA ASN A 1053 0.07 -44.00 -15.61
C ASN A 1053 -1.15 -44.38 -16.45
N ASP A 1054 -2.35 -44.12 -15.93
CA ASP A 1054 -3.63 -44.28 -16.63
C ASP A 1054 -3.73 -43.37 -17.87
N SER A 1055 -3.34 -42.11 -17.71
CA SER A 1055 -3.32 -41.08 -18.75
C SER A 1055 -2.33 -41.42 -19.87
N LEU A 1056 -1.12 -41.87 -19.51
CA LEU A 1056 -0.10 -42.32 -20.47
C LEU A 1056 -0.61 -43.51 -21.29
N SER A 1057 -1.30 -44.45 -20.65
CA SER A 1057 -1.85 -45.64 -21.31
C SER A 1057 -2.96 -45.26 -22.30
N ALA A 1058 -3.90 -44.41 -21.89
CA ALA A 1058 -4.99 -43.94 -22.75
C ALA A 1058 -4.48 -43.18 -23.98
N ILE A 1059 -3.50 -42.27 -23.79
CA ILE A 1059 -2.87 -41.54 -24.89
C ILE A 1059 -2.11 -42.49 -25.82
N GLY A 1060 -1.32 -43.40 -25.26
CA GLY A 1060 -0.57 -44.40 -26.03
C GLY A 1060 -1.48 -45.25 -26.92
N GLN A 1061 -2.57 -45.78 -26.35
CA GLN A 1061 -3.56 -46.57 -27.08
C GLN A 1061 -4.20 -45.77 -28.23
N LYS A 1062 -4.60 -44.52 -27.97
CA LYS A 1062 -5.24 -43.67 -28.99
C LYS A 1062 -4.29 -43.29 -30.12
N LEU A 1063 -3.04 -42.95 -29.81
CA LEU A 1063 -2.03 -42.58 -30.82
C LEU A 1063 -1.60 -43.79 -31.69
N ILE A 1064 -1.47 -44.98 -31.08
CA ILE A 1064 -1.09 -46.22 -31.76
C ILE A 1064 -2.28 -46.88 -32.49
N SER A 1065 -3.53 -46.55 -32.15
CA SER A 1065 -4.74 -47.14 -32.77
C SER A 1065 -4.75 -47.14 -34.31
N SER A 1066 -4.11 -46.14 -34.92
CA SER A 1066 -3.99 -45.97 -36.37
C SER A 1066 -2.75 -46.63 -37.00
N ALA A 1067 -1.93 -47.34 -36.22
CA ALA A 1067 -0.83 -48.16 -36.69
C ALA A 1067 -1.32 -49.56 -37.07
N ASP A 1068 -0.78 -50.14 -38.14
CA ASP A 1068 -1.11 -51.49 -38.60
C ASP A 1068 -0.42 -52.55 -37.73
N LEU A 1069 -0.97 -52.81 -36.54
CA LEU A 1069 -0.45 -53.70 -35.49
C LEU A 1069 -1.60 -54.53 -34.89
N ILE A 1070 -1.32 -55.76 -34.46
CA ILE A 1070 -2.30 -56.61 -33.77
C ILE A 1070 -2.57 -56.05 -32.36
N LYS A 1071 -3.77 -56.23 -31.81
CA LYS A 1071 -4.19 -55.68 -30.51
C LYS A 1071 -3.17 -55.97 -29.38
N GLU A 1072 -2.69 -57.20 -29.28
CA GLU A 1072 -1.69 -57.61 -28.28
C GLU A 1072 -0.35 -56.88 -28.45
N GLU A 1073 0.12 -56.71 -29.69
CA GLU A 1073 1.34 -55.96 -29.99
C GLU A 1073 1.19 -54.48 -29.61
N ARG A 1074 0.00 -53.89 -29.85
CA ARG A 1074 -0.28 -52.50 -29.48
C ARG A 1074 -0.23 -52.30 -27.97
N ASP A 1075 -0.88 -53.18 -27.21
CA ASP A 1075 -0.92 -53.07 -25.74
C ASP A 1075 0.48 -53.21 -25.13
N ILE A 1076 1.29 -54.16 -25.62
CA ILE A 1076 2.70 -54.32 -25.19
C ILE A 1076 3.53 -53.08 -25.56
N CYS A 1077 3.33 -52.51 -26.75
CA CYS A 1077 4.06 -51.30 -27.16
C CYS A 1077 3.73 -50.11 -26.25
N VAL A 1078 2.46 -49.91 -25.90
CA VAL A 1078 2.05 -48.84 -24.97
C VAL A 1078 2.70 -49.03 -23.61
N GLU A 1079 2.68 -50.24 -23.07
CA GLU A 1079 3.28 -50.53 -21.75
C GLU A 1079 4.81 -50.35 -21.78
N ALA A 1080 5.48 -50.73 -22.86
CA ALA A 1080 6.91 -50.51 -23.03
C ALA A 1080 7.28 -49.02 -23.11
N CYS A 1081 6.54 -48.24 -23.92
CA CYS A 1081 6.75 -46.78 -24.01
C CYS A 1081 6.53 -46.10 -22.65
N LYS A 1082 5.52 -46.54 -21.90
CA LYS A 1082 5.23 -46.07 -20.53
C LYS A 1082 6.38 -46.41 -19.59
N HIS A 1083 6.84 -47.66 -19.57
CA HIS A 1083 7.99 -48.07 -18.77
C HIS A 1083 9.23 -47.23 -19.07
N PHE A 1084 9.55 -46.98 -20.34
CA PHE A 1084 10.68 -46.12 -20.71
C PHE A 1084 10.52 -44.70 -20.18
N HIS A 1085 9.33 -44.12 -20.27
CA HIS A 1085 9.06 -42.79 -19.74
C HIS A 1085 9.22 -42.72 -18.22
N SER A 1086 8.60 -43.64 -17.47
CA SER A 1086 8.71 -43.71 -16.01
C SER A 1086 10.15 -43.96 -15.56
N SER A 1087 10.86 -44.91 -16.18
CA SER A 1087 12.28 -45.15 -15.85
C SER A 1087 13.18 -43.94 -16.12
N THR A 1088 12.85 -43.13 -17.14
CA THR A 1088 13.61 -41.91 -17.45
C THR A 1088 13.37 -40.83 -16.40
N LEU A 1089 12.15 -40.75 -15.85
CA LEU A 1089 11.84 -39.86 -14.73
C LEU A 1089 12.65 -40.24 -13.49
N ASP A 1090 12.70 -41.52 -13.15
CA ASP A 1090 13.47 -42.02 -12.00
C ASP A 1090 14.97 -41.73 -12.17
N LEU A 1091 15.53 -42.02 -13.36
CA LEU A 1091 16.92 -41.71 -13.69
C LEU A 1091 17.21 -40.20 -13.67
N ALA A 1092 16.26 -39.37 -14.08
CA ALA A 1092 16.40 -37.91 -14.00
C ALA A 1092 16.45 -37.44 -12.53
N HIS A 1093 15.67 -38.08 -11.65
CA HIS A 1093 15.71 -37.83 -10.21
C HIS A 1093 17.06 -38.26 -9.60
N GLU A 1094 17.56 -39.45 -9.95
CA GLU A 1094 18.88 -39.92 -9.52
C GLU A 1094 20.00 -39.02 -10.02
N ALA A 1095 19.95 -38.59 -11.29
CA ALA A 1095 20.94 -37.69 -11.87
C ALA A 1095 21.01 -36.33 -11.15
N LYS A 1096 19.85 -35.82 -10.70
CA LYS A 1096 19.79 -34.60 -9.88
C LYS A 1096 20.47 -34.80 -8.52
N ILE A 1097 20.29 -35.96 -7.89
CA ILE A 1097 20.88 -36.26 -6.58
C ILE A 1097 22.39 -36.48 -6.72
N LEU A 1098 22.82 -37.26 -7.71
CA LEU A 1098 24.22 -37.68 -7.88
C LEU A 1098 25.10 -36.61 -8.52
N TYR A 1099 24.58 -35.90 -9.52
CA TYR A 1099 25.36 -34.98 -10.37
C TYR A 1099 24.92 -33.52 -10.27
N ASN A 1100 23.87 -33.21 -9.48
CA ASN A 1100 23.27 -31.89 -9.39
C ASN A 1100 22.84 -31.30 -10.76
N GLN A 1101 22.57 -32.18 -11.73
CA GLN A 1101 22.07 -31.83 -13.05
C GLN A 1101 20.55 -32.03 -13.09
N ILE A 1102 19.80 -31.00 -13.50
CA ILE A 1102 18.35 -31.07 -13.59
C ILE A 1102 17.98 -31.46 -15.03
N ILE A 1103 17.48 -32.68 -15.21
CA ILE A 1103 16.94 -33.16 -16.48
C ILE A 1103 15.41 -33.06 -16.40
N HIS A 1104 14.79 -32.42 -17.39
CA HIS A 1104 13.34 -32.27 -17.47
C HIS A 1104 12.77 -33.25 -18.48
N VAL A 1105 12.03 -34.25 -17.98
CA VAL A 1105 11.25 -35.18 -18.82
C VAL A 1105 9.83 -34.61 -18.95
N THR A 1106 9.31 -34.49 -20.16
CA THR A 1106 8.01 -33.84 -20.41
C THR A 1106 7.00 -34.82 -21.00
N SER A 1107 5.72 -34.54 -20.81
CA SER A 1107 4.63 -35.27 -21.46
C SER A 1107 4.74 -35.29 -22.99
N VAL A 1108 5.34 -34.25 -23.58
CA VAL A 1108 5.59 -34.17 -25.03
C VAL A 1108 6.61 -35.21 -25.47
N SER A 1109 7.67 -35.46 -24.69
CA SER A 1109 8.66 -36.48 -25.08
C SER A 1109 8.06 -37.89 -25.10
N PHE A 1110 7.03 -38.16 -24.29
CA PHE A 1110 6.26 -39.42 -24.40
C PHE A 1110 5.46 -39.48 -25.70
N VAL A 1111 4.73 -38.42 -26.04
CA VAL A 1111 3.96 -38.34 -27.29
C VAL A 1111 4.88 -38.48 -28.51
N GLU A 1112 6.02 -37.79 -28.53
CA GLU A 1112 7.02 -37.89 -29.58
C GLU A 1112 7.62 -39.30 -29.66
N LEU A 1113 7.89 -39.96 -28.53
CA LEU A 1113 8.36 -41.35 -28.51
C LEU A 1113 7.34 -42.29 -29.19
N VAL A 1114 6.06 -42.16 -28.85
CA VAL A 1114 4.98 -42.98 -29.41
C VAL A 1114 4.78 -42.71 -30.91
N ILE A 1115 4.79 -41.44 -31.32
CA ILE A 1115 4.67 -41.05 -32.74
C ILE A 1115 5.88 -41.53 -33.54
N LEU A 1116 7.10 -41.32 -33.02
CA LEU A 1116 8.33 -41.77 -33.67
C LEU A 1116 8.33 -43.29 -33.84
N PHE A 1117 7.91 -44.03 -32.81
CA PHE A 1117 7.78 -45.48 -32.88
C PHE A 1117 6.79 -45.89 -33.98
N LYS A 1118 5.59 -45.30 -33.98
CA LYS A 1118 4.57 -45.53 -35.01
C LYS A 1118 5.09 -45.24 -36.42
N ASP A 1119 5.77 -44.11 -36.62
CA ASP A 1119 6.31 -43.72 -37.91
C ASP A 1119 7.42 -44.67 -38.39
N LEU A 1120 8.29 -45.13 -37.49
CA LEU A 1120 9.34 -46.09 -37.79
C LEU A 1120 8.77 -47.47 -38.15
N VAL A 1121 7.75 -47.94 -37.42
CA VAL A 1121 7.03 -49.19 -37.74
C VAL A 1121 6.40 -49.09 -39.12
N ASN A 1122 5.68 -48.00 -39.40
CA ASN A 1122 5.05 -47.78 -40.70
C ASN A 1122 6.08 -47.69 -41.85
N LYS A 1123 7.23 -47.02 -41.63
CA LYS A 1123 8.31 -46.94 -42.62
C LYS A 1123 8.95 -48.30 -42.89
N LYS A 1124 9.28 -49.07 -41.84
CA LYS A 1124 9.88 -50.41 -41.97
C LYS A 1124 8.93 -51.42 -42.60
N LYS A 1125 7.61 -51.30 -42.39
CA LYS A 1125 6.62 -52.14 -43.09
C LYS A 1125 6.41 -51.74 -44.56
N ARG A 1126 6.60 -50.45 -44.91
CA ARG A 1126 6.51 -49.97 -46.30
C ARG A 1126 7.74 -50.28 -47.16
N TYR A 1127 8.90 -50.48 -46.52
CA TYR A 1127 10.14 -50.90 -47.18
C TYR A 1127 10.67 -52.14 -46.43
N PRO A 1128 10.20 -53.34 -46.78
CA PRO A 1128 10.61 -54.58 -46.12
C PRO A 1128 12.11 -54.87 -46.27
#